data_AF-A0A1T4Y0V9-F1
#
_entry.id   AF-A0A1T4Y0V9-F1
#
_cell.length_a   1.000
_cell.length_b   1.000
_cell.length_c   1.000
_cell.angle_alpha   90.00
_cell.angle_beta   90.00
_cell.angle_gamma   90.00
#
_symmetry.space_group_name_H-M   'P 1'
#
loop_
_entity.id
_entity.type
_entity.pdbx_description
1 polymer ?
#
loop_
_entity_poly.entity_id
_entity_poly.type
_entity_poly.pdbx_seq_one_letter_code
_entity_poly.pdbx_strand_id
1 'polypeptide(L)'
;MGNLKADLPLLVLDGNADIVATASSIEVLEDKTTDLNFQDLIKTDSKFVNSWHMPNNVGYTMSAWWVRFDVLNHDPNNRYWYLQLQNINAHFLQVYSFPKNFKAEARIIPSIHELRHASFRLDLPQDESYSIYLRIKNNNRPLIFNLRLLSADALVKATPKDHVFYAFALGGLLIMSIYNLLTFFSLNERSYLSLAIFIFSNCINLLSQSGMVGLLFPEVDVDKIHIVSAMLTIASANDFFYNLMLVAYRLPRYAILFRIHFWLAILTMLIVSFLPYQLFYISVFGGALLVLAIPVIWILHKAKVSEARIFVWAFLIMNVSCIPILLYGLDLFDDWAIAFNSLMLGFLLFIVLLSLNQSRHTRELRDQAQQIEASSKAKDAFLTTMSHELRTPMHAVVISGTLLQQTKLSPQQSDYVEKLQVSAQHMLDLINDILDVSRLNHTKADVKIQAFTLQAILENLEKLLSDQAREKHLDFILNSEYSITTPLLGDPTRLSQILLNLLDNAVKFTDDGLVSLTIKPMGQWLNRVELQFTVADTGIGLSFKEQERLFEPFFQVNSSTSRRYRGTGLGLTISYDLVKHLGGELQVRSKPSQGSSFFFKLMFALAEQQPINSFTQPFTVRNYQEKRVLLVDDDSLNQFFGKELLTVLGVKVDLAESGAVALIKLKETSYDLVFMDVSMPDLDGYQTTQLIRHELELTELPIVALTAHAISGEHERCLAAGMNDYLAKPFSIQELETMLTRWLIKNDN
;
A
#
# COMPACT_ATOMS: atom_id res chain seq x y z
N MET A 1 -26.68 14.04 -77.98
CA MET A 1 -27.55 15.22 -77.87
C MET A 1 -26.89 16.20 -76.91
N GLY A 2 -26.87 17.48 -77.27
CA GLY A 2 -26.02 18.58 -76.77
C GLY A 2 -25.51 18.54 -75.33
N ASN A 3 -24.18 18.61 -75.18
CA ASN A 3 -23.51 19.11 -73.98
C ASN A 3 -23.87 20.60 -73.82
N LEU A 4 -24.92 20.89 -73.05
CA LEU A 4 -25.08 22.21 -72.45
C LEU A 4 -24.01 22.35 -71.38
N LYS A 5 -22.94 23.10 -71.69
CA LYS A 5 -22.16 23.83 -70.68
C LYS A 5 -23.15 24.74 -69.97
N ALA A 6 -23.74 24.28 -68.87
CA ALA A 6 -24.33 25.20 -67.91
C ALA A 6 -23.15 25.81 -67.15
N ASP A 7 -22.82 27.06 -67.44
CA ASP A 7 -21.96 27.85 -66.56
C ASP A 7 -22.58 27.78 -65.16
N LEU A 8 -21.82 27.23 -64.20
CA LEU A 8 -22.20 27.18 -62.80
C LEU A 8 -22.49 28.61 -62.27
N PRO A 9 -23.36 28.75 -61.27
CA PRO A 9 -23.74 30.07 -60.75
C PRO A 9 -22.53 30.75 -60.12
N LEU A 10 -22.11 31.85 -60.74
CA LEU A 10 -21.18 32.84 -60.19
C LEU A 10 -21.65 33.22 -58.78
N LEU A 11 -20.79 33.08 -57.78
CA LEU A 11 -21.14 33.38 -56.40
C LEU A 11 -21.10 34.90 -56.20
N VAL A 12 -22.28 35.52 -56.11
CA VAL A 12 -22.41 36.99 -56.00
C VAL A 12 -22.46 37.40 -54.53
N LEU A 13 -21.58 38.32 -54.14
CA LEU A 13 -21.53 38.89 -52.81
C LEU A 13 -22.23 40.25 -52.85
N ASP A 14 -23.51 40.31 -52.49
CA ASP A 14 -24.36 41.52 -52.60
C ASP A 14 -24.47 42.32 -51.28
N GLY A 15 -23.73 41.97 -50.24
CA GLY A 15 -23.76 42.63 -48.92
C GLY A 15 -25.00 42.33 -48.04
N ASN A 16 -25.99 41.59 -48.55
CA ASN A 16 -27.18 41.19 -47.78
C ASN A 16 -26.94 40.03 -46.81
N ALA A 17 -25.87 39.26 -46.99
CA ALA A 17 -25.52 38.11 -46.16
C ALA A 17 -24.06 38.20 -45.70
N ASP A 18 -23.88 38.26 -44.38
CA ASP A 18 -22.58 38.31 -43.70
C ASP A 18 -21.79 36.99 -43.79
N ILE A 19 -22.47 35.88 -44.10
CA ILE A 19 -21.90 34.55 -44.28
C ILE A 19 -22.50 33.93 -45.54
N VAL A 20 -21.63 33.56 -46.48
CA VAL A 20 -22.03 32.91 -47.75
C VAL A 20 -21.42 31.52 -47.82
N ALA A 21 -22.27 30.50 -47.94
CA ALA A 21 -21.84 29.11 -48.14
C ALA A 21 -21.45 28.90 -49.61
N THR A 22 -20.29 28.31 -49.87
CA THR A 22 -19.78 28.16 -51.24
C THR A 22 -20.11 26.80 -51.87
N ALA A 23 -20.81 25.92 -51.14
CA ALA A 23 -21.06 24.52 -51.53
C ALA A 23 -21.73 24.32 -52.90
N SER A 24 -22.61 25.24 -53.31
CA SER A 24 -23.40 25.13 -54.55
C SER A 24 -22.66 25.58 -55.82
N SER A 25 -21.48 26.17 -55.69
CA SER A 25 -20.75 26.81 -56.80
C SER A 25 -19.30 26.29 -56.94
N ILE A 26 -19.02 25.10 -56.41
CA ILE A 26 -17.69 24.50 -56.39
C ILE A 26 -17.52 23.48 -57.53
N GLU A 27 -16.37 23.55 -58.20
CA GLU A 27 -15.86 22.53 -59.11
C GLU A 27 -14.63 21.84 -58.51
N VAL A 28 -14.47 20.54 -58.74
CA VAL A 28 -13.42 19.76 -58.08
C VAL A 28 -12.64 18.87 -59.06
N LEU A 29 -11.36 18.67 -58.76
CA LEU A 29 -10.45 17.79 -59.48
C LEU A 29 -9.61 16.96 -58.50
N GLU A 30 -9.65 15.64 -58.65
CA GLU A 30 -8.77 14.72 -57.91
C GLU A 30 -7.42 14.58 -58.61
N ASP A 31 -6.34 14.97 -57.93
CA ASP A 31 -4.95 14.76 -58.32
C ASP A 31 -4.38 13.51 -57.62
N LYS A 32 -4.48 12.37 -58.30
CA LYS A 32 -4.01 11.06 -57.81
C LYS A 32 -2.49 10.94 -57.74
N THR A 33 -1.74 11.73 -58.50
CA THR A 33 -0.26 11.68 -58.51
C THR A 33 0.34 12.65 -57.49
N THR A 34 -0.42 13.63 -57.04
CA THR A 34 -0.01 14.71 -56.12
C THR A 34 1.05 15.66 -56.67
N ASP A 35 1.39 15.52 -57.95
CA ASP A 35 2.44 16.28 -58.63
C ASP A 35 1.89 17.49 -59.41
N LEU A 36 0.56 17.63 -59.54
CA LEU A 36 -0.04 18.76 -60.24
C LEU A 36 0.23 20.05 -59.46
N ASN A 37 0.96 20.96 -60.09
CA ASN A 37 1.16 22.32 -59.61
C ASN A 37 0.16 23.28 -60.25
N PHE A 38 -0.04 24.41 -59.60
CA PHE A 38 -1.01 25.42 -60.03
C PHE A 38 -0.79 25.92 -61.48
N GLN A 39 0.48 26.04 -61.92
CA GLN A 39 0.81 26.48 -63.27
C GLN A 39 0.42 25.47 -64.36
N ASP A 40 0.45 24.17 -64.05
CA ASP A 40 0.08 23.10 -64.98
C ASP A 40 -1.45 23.01 -65.12
N LEU A 41 -2.15 23.38 -64.05
CA LEU A 41 -3.61 23.40 -63.96
C LEU A 41 -4.23 24.53 -64.81
N ILE A 42 -3.61 25.71 -64.87
CA ILE A 42 -4.07 26.80 -65.76
C ILE A 42 -3.74 26.52 -67.24
N LYS A 43 -2.59 25.90 -67.53
CA LYS A 43 -2.11 25.71 -68.92
C LYS A 43 -2.90 24.67 -69.71
N THR A 44 -3.47 23.67 -69.03
CA THR A 44 -3.95 22.43 -69.67
C THR A 44 -5.47 22.37 -69.81
N ASP A 45 -6.20 23.42 -69.42
CA ASP A 45 -7.68 23.45 -69.37
C ASP A 45 -8.22 22.18 -68.67
N SER A 46 -7.69 21.93 -67.46
CA SER A 46 -7.97 20.73 -66.68
C SER A 46 -9.47 20.55 -66.48
N LYS A 47 -9.99 19.34 -66.76
CA LYS A 47 -11.42 19.02 -66.66
C LYS A 47 -11.84 18.90 -65.19
N PHE A 48 -12.13 20.04 -64.56
CA PHE A 48 -12.89 20.05 -63.33
C PHE A 48 -14.27 19.43 -63.57
N VAL A 49 -14.73 18.61 -62.63
CA VAL A 49 -16.04 17.98 -62.71
C VAL A 49 -16.96 18.62 -61.69
N ASN A 50 -18.16 18.98 -62.13
CA ASN A 50 -19.25 19.38 -61.27
C ASN A 50 -20.01 18.13 -60.82
N SER A 51 -19.51 17.47 -59.77
CA SER A 51 -20.05 16.19 -59.32
C SER A 51 -19.99 16.04 -57.81
N TRP A 52 -20.55 16.99 -57.07
CA TRP A 52 -20.69 16.85 -55.62
C TRP A 52 -22.15 16.61 -55.21
N HIS A 53 -22.34 15.59 -54.37
CA HIS A 53 -23.58 15.34 -53.64
C HIS A 53 -23.38 15.81 -52.19
N MET A 54 -24.40 16.46 -51.62
CA MET A 54 -24.42 16.82 -50.20
C MET A 54 -24.50 15.57 -49.32
N PRO A 55 -23.77 15.51 -48.18
CA PRO A 55 -22.86 16.54 -47.67
C PRO A 55 -21.47 16.42 -48.32
N ASN A 56 -20.80 17.55 -48.57
CA ASN A 56 -19.51 17.70 -49.27
C ASN A 56 -18.33 16.87 -48.68
N ASN A 57 -18.40 15.54 -48.79
CA ASN A 57 -17.53 14.61 -48.11
C ASN A 57 -16.88 13.65 -49.11
N VAL A 58 -15.56 13.74 -49.22
CA VAL A 58 -14.74 12.85 -50.06
C VAL A 58 -14.28 11.61 -49.29
N GLY A 59 -14.37 11.62 -47.95
CA GLY A 59 -13.86 10.55 -47.09
C GLY A 59 -12.33 10.54 -47.02
N TYR A 60 -11.75 9.37 -46.75
CA TYR A 60 -10.30 9.20 -46.68
C TYR A 60 -9.69 9.08 -48.08
N THR A 61 -8.70 9.92 -48.39
CA THR A 61 -8.01 9.94 -49.68
C THR A 61 -6.53 10.22 -49.48
N MET A 62 -5.69 9.67 -50.36
CA MET A 62 -4.25 9.98 -50.43
C MET A 62 -3.94 10.93 -51.60
N SER A 63 -4.94 11.21 -52.44
CA SER A 63 -4.86 12.15 -53.55
C SER A 63 -4.85 13.59 -53.03
N ALA A 64 -4.21 14.49 -53.77
CA ALA A 64 -4.44 15.92 -53.58
C ALA A 64 -5.76 16.29 -54.27
N TRP A 65 -6.50 17.22 -53.69
CA TRP A 65 -7.77 17.68 -54.23
C TRP A 65 -7.69 19.16 -54.56
N TRP A 66 -8.03 19.49 -55.80
CA TRP A 66 -8.14 20.86 -56.26
C TRP A 66 -9.61 21.27 -56.28
N VAL A 67 -9.90 22.39 -55.64
CA VAL A 67 -11.25 22.99 -55.57
C VAL A 67 -11.19 24.34 -56.25
N ARG A 68 -12.17 24.64 -57.09
CA ARG A 68 -12.31 25.91 -57.79
C ARG A 68 -13.71 26.46 -57.60
N PHE A 69 -13.83 27.77 -57.39
CA PHE A 69 -15.10 28.49 -57.52
C PHE A 69 -14.87 29.92 -58.00
N ASP A 70 -15.85 30.48 -58.71
CA ASP A 70 -15.82 31.86 -59.21
C ASP A 70 -16.70 32.76 -58.34
N VAL A 71 -16.20 33.95 -57.99
CA VAL A 71 -16.85 34.94 -57.11
C VAL A 71 -16.91 36.29 -57.79
N LEU A 72 -18.03 37.00 -57.63
CA LEU A 72 -18.20 38.40 -58.03
C LEU A 72 -18.60 39.22 -56.80
N ASN A 73 -17.85 40.27 -56.50
CA ASN A 73 -18.15 41.14 -55.37
C ASN A 73 -18.97 42.36 -55.80
N HIS A 74 -20.23 42.41 -55.41
CA HIS A 74 -21.11 43.58 -55.59
C HIS A 74 -21.31 44.38 -54.30
N ASP A 75 -20.70 43.95 -53.19
CA ASP A 75 -20.83 44.63 -51.90
C ASP A 75 -20.02 45.94 -51.91
N PRO A 76 -20.69 47.11 -51.87
CA PRO A 76 -20.00 48.40 -51.91
C PRO A 76 -19.23 48.71 -50.63
N ASN A 77 -19.52 47.99 -49.52
CA ASN A 77 -18.96 48.25 -48.20
C ASN A 77 -17.81 47.29 -47.84
N ASN A 78 -17.75 46.10 -48.44
CA ASN A 78 -16.77 45.07 -48.11
C ASN A 78 -15.87 44.69 -49.28
N ARG A 79 -14.65 45.25 -49.29
CA ARG A 79 -13.57 44.82 -50.19
C ARG A 79 -12.88 43.53 -49.73
N TYR A 80 -12.84 43.29 -48.42
CA TYR A 80 -12.13 42.15 -47.83
C TYR A 80 -13.12 41.09 -47.37
N TRP A 81 -12.99 39.90 -47.93
CA TRP A 81 -13.75 38.72 -47.56
C TRP A 81 -12.82 37.66 -47.00
N TYR A 82 -13.30 36.89 -46.03
CA TYR A 82 -12.50 35.89 -45.34
C TYR A 82 -13.00 34.50 -45.71
N LEU A 83 -12.15 33.73 -46.38
CA LEU A 83 -12.41 32.33 -46.67
C LEU A 83 -12.01 31.50 -45.48
N GLN A 84 -12.97 30.85 -44.83
CA GLN A 84 -12.73 29.99 -43.68
C GLN A 84 -13.06 28.54 -44.04
N LEU A 85 -12.13 27.63 -43.70
CA LEU A 85 -12.35 26.19 -43.75
C LEU A 85 -12.36 25.64 -42.33
N GLN A 86 -13.43 24.91 -42.02
CA GLN A 86 -13.55 24.19 -40.76
C GLN A 86 -12.92 22.79 -40.89
N ASN A 87 -12.32 22.27 -39.82
CA ASN A 87 -11.76 20.92 -39.70
C ASN A 87 -10.52 20.58 -40.58
N ILE A 88 -9.96 21.55 -41.30
CA ILE A 88 -8.72 21.40 -42.10
C ILE A 88 -7.68 22.39 -41.58
N ASN A 89 -6.46 21.91 -41.32
CA ASN A 89 -5.35 22.77 -40.91
C ASN A 89 -4.84 23.59 -42.11
N ALA A 90 -4.49 24.85 -41.87
CA ALA A 90 -3.92 25.75 -42.87
C ALA A 90 -2.65 25.19 -43.55
N HIS A 91 -1.87 24.35 -42.85
CA HIS A 91 -0.66 23.72 -43.40
C HIS A 91 -0.91 22.82 -44.62
N PHE A 92 -2.10 22.22 -44.72
CA PHE A 92 -2.48 21.31 -45.80
C PHE A 92 -3.20 22.01 -46.96
N LEU A 93 -3.31 23.34 -46.88
CA LEU A 93 -4.15 24.15 -47.73
C LEU A 93 -3.32 25.24 -48.40
N GLN A 94 -3.41 25.30 -49.72
CA GLN A 94 -2.85 26.40 -50.50
C GLN A 94 -3.99 27.11 -51.21
N VAL A 95 -4.18 28.39 -50.92
CA VAL A 95 -5.23 29.23 -51.51
C VAL A 95 -4.61 30.18 -52.52
N TYR A 96 -5.20 30.23 -53.69
CA TYR A 96 -4.82 31.11 -54.79
C TYR A 96 -6.04 31.89 -55.27
N SER A 97 -5.89 33.18 -55.57
CA SER A 97 -6.95 34.04 -56.10
C SER A 97 -6.51 34.76 -57.36
N PHE A 98 -7.37 34.80 -58.39
CA PHE A 98 -7.04 35.39 -59.69
C PHE A 98 -8.19 36.24 -60.23
N PRO A 99 -7.93 37.48 -60.69
CA PRO A 99 -8.91 38.21 -61.50
C PRO A 99 -9.07 37.50 -62.85
N LYS A 100 -10.32 37.28 -63.28
CA LYS A 100 -10.66 36.54 -64.51
C LYS A 100 -10.12 37.21 -65.79
N ASN A 101 -9.72 38.49 -65.69
CA ASN A 101 -9.30 39.35 -66.81
C ASN A 101 -7.78 39.55 -66.97
N PHE A 102 -6.92 39.07 -66.05
CA PHE A 102 -5.46 39.33 -66.11
C PHE A 102 -4.58 38.07 -66.01
N LYS A 103 -3.55 38.00 -66.87
CA LYS A 103 -2.43 37.01 -66.78
C LYS A 103 -1.42 37.42 -65.69
N ALA A 104 -1.82 37.42 -64.43
CA ALA A 104 -0.93 37.74 -63.30
C ALA A 104 -0.26 36.48 -62.72
N GLU A 105 0.94 36.65 -62.12
CA GLU A 105 1.68 35.58 -61.43
C GLU A 105 0.93 35.09 -60.17
N ALA A 106 0.93 33.77 -59.97
CA ALA A 106 0.23 33.13 -58.86
C ALA A 106 0.83 33.52 -57.51
N ARG A 107 0.04 34.20 -56.67
CA ARG A 107 0.39 34.52 -55.29
C ARG A 107 -0.37 33.62 -54.33
N ILE A 108 0.37 32.90 -53.47
CA ILE A 108 -0.22 32.12 -52.38
C ILE A 108 -0.70 33.11 -51.31
N ILE A 109 -1.97 32.97 -50.90
CA ILE A 109 -2.53 33.78 -49.83
C ILE A 109 -2.10 33.19 -48.48
N PRO A 110 -1.43 33.96 -47.60
CA PRO A 110 -1.06 33.46 -46.29
C PRO A 110 -2.30 33.28 -45.41
N SER A 111 -2.30 32.25 -44.57
CA SER A 111 -3.33 32.06 -43.55
C SER A 111 -3.21 33.10 -42.43
N ILE A 112 -4.35 33.46 -41.85
CA ILE A 112 -4.43 34.29 -40.65
C ILE A 112 -4.25 33.38 -39.44
N HIS A 113 -3.13 33.55 -38.73
CA HIS A 113 -2.76 32.68 -37.61
C HIS A 113 -3.49 33.04 -36.30
N GLU A 114 -4.06 34.24 -36.21
CA GLU A 114 -4.78 34.74 -35.04
C GLU A 114 -6.20 34.15 -34.90
N LEU A 115 -6.63 33.32 -35.86
CA LEU A 115 -7.95 32.71 -35.90
C LEU A 115 -7.86 31.20 -35.71
N ARG A 116 -8.81 30.66 -34.93
CA ARG A 116 -8.88 29.23 -34.56
C ARG A 116 -9.03 28.28 -35.75
N HIS A 117 -9.74 28.73 -36.79
CA HIS A 117 -9.97 27.96 -38.02
C HIS A 117 -9.15 28.53 -39.16
N ALA A 118 -8.72 27.68 -40.09
CA ALA A 118 -7.93 28.09 -41.25
C ALA A 118 -8.68 29.16 -42.06
N SER A 119 -8.19 30.40 -41.98
CA SER A 119 -8.87 31.57 -42.53
C SER A 119 -7.91 32.35 -43.42
N PHE A 120 -8.38 32.77 -44.60
CA PHE A 120 -7.58 33.44 -45.63
C PHE A 120 -8.27 34.73 -46.04
N ARG A 121 -7.53 35.84 -46.05
CA ARG A 121 -8.06 37.13 -46.49
C ARG A 121 -8.01 37.21 -48.01
N LEU A 122 -9.18 37.30 -48.64
CA LEU A 122 -9.35 37.55 -50.05
C LEU A 122 -9.54 39.06 -50.27
N ASP A 123 -8.75 39.64 -51.17
CA ASP A 123 -8.95 41.01 -51.66
C ASP A 123 -9.81 40.93 -52.92
N LEU A 124 -11.08 41.30 -52.80
CA LEU A 124 -12.07 41.22 -53.87
C LEU A 124 -12.60 42.65 -54.14
N PRO A 125 -11.97 43.41 -55.05
CA PRO A 125 -12.50 44.68 -55.53
C PRO A 125 -13.93 44.57 -56.07
N GLN A 126 -14.69 45.66 -55.96
CA GLN A 126 -16.08 45.73 -56.40
C GLN A 126 -16.19 45.55 -57.92
N ASP A 127 -17.24 44.84 -58.36
CA ASP A 127 -17.64 44.59 -59.75
C ASP A 127 -16.60 43.82 -60.60
N GLU A 128 -15.62 43.20 -59.95
CA GLU A 128 -14.63 42.32 -60.59
C GLU A 128 -14.90 40.84 -60.26
N SER A 129 -14.78 39.98 -61.28
CA SER A 129 -14.90 38.52 -61.12
C SER A 129 -13.53 37.89 -60.82
N TYR A 130 -13.48 37.09 -59.76
CA TYR A 130 -12.31 36.34 -59.32
C TYR A 130 -12.54 34.83 -59.38
N SER A 131 -11.53 34.07 -59.80
CA SER A 131 -11.48 32.62 -59.66
C SER A 131 -10.57 32.26 -58.49
N ILE A 132 -11.11 31.49 -57.54
CA ILE A 132 -10.39 31.03 -56.35
C ILE A 132 -10.09 29.56 -56.52
N TYR A 133 -8.84 29.18 -56.31
CA TYR A 133 -8.37 27.80 -56.33
C TYR A 133 -7.83 27.41 -54.96
N LEU A 134 -8.20 26.24 -54.49
CA LEU A 134 -7.67 25.63 -53.28
C LEU A 134 -7.05 24.30 -53.63
N ARG A 135 -5.82 24.09 -53.17
CA ARG A 135 -5.20 22.76 -53.14
C ARG A 135 -5.27 22.23 -51.73
N ILE A 136 -5.87 21.06 -51.55
CA ILE A 136 -5.93 20.37 -50.28
C ILE A 136 -5.19 19.04 -50.39
N LYS A 137 -4.18 18.84 -49.55
CA LYS A 137 -3.45 17.57 -49.46
C LYS A 137 -3.57 17.06 -48.03
N ASN A 138 -4.53 16.17 -47.78
CA ASN A 138 -4.80 15.65 -46.44
C ASN A 138 -4.82 14.12 -46.44
N ASN A 139 -3.86 13.51 -45.75
CA ASN A 139 -3.70 12.06 -45.73
C ASN A 139 -4.31 11.40 -44.47
N ASN A 140 -4.77 12.20 -43.51
CA ASN A 140 -5.02 11.71 -42.13
C ASN A 140 -6.43 11.97 -41.59
N ARG A 141 -7.21 12.87 -42.20
CA ARG A 141 -8.62 13.10 -41.81
C ARG A 141 -9.55 12.92 -43.01
N PRO A 142 -10.80 12.49 -42.80
CA PRO A 142 -11.79 12.50 -43.86
C PRO A 142 -11.96 13.93 -44.36
N LEU A 143 -11.88 14.11 -45.68
CA LEU A 143 -11.89 15.43 -46.30
C LEU A 143 -13.34 15.90 -46.48
N ILE A 144 -13.75 16.86 -45.65
CA ILE A 144 -15.07 17.50 -45.69
C ILE A 144 -14.89 18.97 -46.07
N PHE A 145 -15.51 19.39 -47.16
CA PHE A 145 -15.37 20.75 -47.69
C PHE A 145 -16.49 21.66 -47.17
N ASN A 146 -16.29 22.15 -45.96
CA ASN A 146 -17.14 23.17 -45.32
C ASN A 146 -16.50 24.55 -45.48
N LEU A 147 -16.58 25.06 -46.71
CA LEU A 147 -16.07 26.38 -47.11
C LEU A 147 -17.12 27.46 -46.85
N ARG A 148 -16.71 28.52 -46.15
CA ARG A 148 -17.56 29.69 -45.88
C ARG A 148 -16.80 30.96 -46.23
N LEU A 149 -17.48 31.90 -46.86
CA LEU A 149 -17.01 33.27 -47.03
C LEU A 149 -17.69 34.14 -45.98
N LEU A 150 -16.88 34.88 -45.21
CA LEU A 150 -17.36 35.76 -44.14
C LEU A 150 -16.95 37.21 -44.40
N SER A 151 -17.84 38.15 -44.08
CA SER A 151 -17.50 39.57 -43.97
C SER A 151 -16.62 39.83 -42.74
N ALA A 152 -15.93 40.97 -42.71
CA ALA A 152 -15.11 41.37 -41.56
C ALA A 152 -15.93 41.46 -40.26
N ASP A 153 -17.15 42.00 -40.34
CA ASP A 153 -18.06 42.15 -39.21
C ASP A 153 -18.57 40.79 -38.69
N ALA A 154 -18.86 39.86 -39.59
CA ALA A 154 -19.27 38.50 -39.24
C ALA A 154 -18.17 37.77 -38.46
N LEU A 155 -16.93 37.92 -38.92
CA LEU A 155 -15.76 37.32 -38.30
C LEU A 155 -15.53 37.85 -36.88
N VAL A 156 -15.64 39.18 -36.68
CA VAL A 156 -15.49 39.81 -35.36
C VAL A 156 -16.63 39.41 -34.42
N LYS A 157 -17.87 39.28 -34.90
CA LYS A 157 -19.01 38.86 -34.06
C LYS A 157 -18.96 37.39 -33.65
N ALA A 158 -18.45 36.50 -34.51
CA ALA A 158 -18.42 35.06 -34.27
C ALA A 158 -17.32 34.63 -33.27
N THR A 159 -16.26 35.42 -33.09
CA THR A 159 -15.04 35.00 -32.37
C THR A 159 -15.18 35.01 -30.82
N PRO A 160 -15.72 36.05 -30.15
CA PRO A 160 -15.60 36.17 -28.69
C PRO A 160 -16.45 35.21 -27.85
N LYS A 161 -17.66 34.85 -28.28
CA LYS A 161 -18.62 34.06 -27.47
C LYS A 161 -18.15 32.61 -27.24
N ASP A 162 -17.46 32.03 -28.22
CA ASP A 162 -16.93 30.67 -28.13
C ASP A 162 -15.85 30.53 -27.04
N HIS A 163 -14.99 31.52 -26.89
CA HIS A 163 -13.77 31.41 -26.09
C HIS A 163 -14.06 31.25 -24.59
N VAL A 164 -15.13 31.88 -24.09
CA VAL A 164 -15.53 31.80 -22.67
C VAL A 164 -15.96 30.39 -22.29
N PHE A 165 -16.76 29.73 -23.14
CA PHE A 165 -17.23 28.37 -22.87
C PHE A 165 -16.06 27.37 -22.86
N TYR A 166 -15.18 27.43 -23.86
CA TYR A 166 -13.99 26.58 -23.90
C TYR A 166 -13.06 26.83 -22.72
N ALA A 167 -12.86 28.09 -22.31
CA ALA A 167 -12.06 28.42 -21.14
C ALA A 167 -12.64 27.79 -19.85
N PHE A 168 -13.96 27.84 -19.67
CA PHE A 168 -14.62 27.21 -18.53
C PHE A 168 -14.49 25.68 -18.56
N ALA A 169 -14.83 25.05 -19.68
CA ALA A 169 -14.83 23.59 -19.79
C ALA A 169 -13.41 23.00 -19.70
N LEU A 170 -12.45 23.54 -20.46
CA LEU A 170 -11.05 23.08 -20.44
C LEU A 170 -10.36 23.43 -19.13
N GLY A 171 -10.61 24.62 -18.58
CA GLY A 171 -10.11 25.03 -17.27
C GLY A 171 -10.61 24.09 -16.17
N GLY A 172 -11.90 23.74 -16.20
CA GLY A 172 -12.48 22.75 -15.29
C GLY A 172 -11.82 21.38 -15.39
N LEU A 173 -11.59 20.87 -16.61
CA LEU A 173 -10.86 19.61 -16.82
C LEU A 173 -9.42 19.66 -16.32
N LEU A 174 -8.71 20.76 -16.57
CA LEU A 174 -7.34 20.94 -16.10
C LEU A 174 -7.26 20.97 -14.57
N ILE A 175 -8.16 21.71 -13.92
CA ILE A 175 -8.28 21.74 -12.45
C ILE A 175 -8.55 20.33 -11.91
N MET A 176 -9.46 19.58 -12.53
CA MET A 176 -9.74 18.19 -12.13
C MET A 176 -8.52 17.28 -12.32
N SER A 177 -7.76 17.43 -13.40
CA SER A 177 -6.53 16.67 -13.61
C SER A 177 -5.49 16.97 -12.52
N ILE A 178 -5.25 18.24 -12.21
CA ILE A 178 -4.33 18.67 -11.15
C ILE A 178 -4.79 18.16 -9.79
N TYR A 179 -6.09 18.28 -9.48
CA TYR A 179 -6.66 17.76 -8.23
C TYR A 179 -6.38 16.25 -8.06
N ASN A 180 -6.64 15.45 -9.09
CA ASN A 180 -6.38 14.01 -9.03
C ASN A 180 -4.87 13.71 -8.93
N LEU A 181 -4.01 14.49 -9.60
CA LEU A 181 -2.55 14.34 -9.49
C LEU A 181 -2.02 14.66 -8.08
N LEU A 182 -2.49 15.75 -7.47
CA LEU A 182 -2.13 16.10 -6.09
C LEU A 182 -2.64 15.05 -5.10
N THR A 183 -3.85 14.52 -5.35
CA THR A 183 -4.42 13.45 -4.54
C THR A 183 -3.60 12.16 -4.67
N PHE A 184 -3.08 11.85 -5.86
CA PHE A 184 -2.14 10.75 -6.05
C PHE A 184 -0.88 10.93 -5.18
N PHE A 185 -0.26 12.10 -5.16
CA PHE A 185 0.90 12.34 -4.28
C PHE A 185 0.57 12.22 -2.80
N SER A 186 -0.66 12.57 -2.40
CA SER A 186 -1.12 12.46 -1.01
C SER A 186 -1.46 11.02 -0.60
N LEU A 187 -2.01 10.20 -1.49
CA LEU A 187 -2.57 8.87 -1.16
C LEU A 187 -1.74 7.70 -1.74
N ASN A 188 -0.83 7.97 -2.67
CA ASN A 188 -0.01 7.01 -3.41
C ASN A 188 -0.83 5.90 -4.12
N GLU A 189 -2.05 6.22 -4.53
CA GLU A 189 -2.98 5.27 -5.15
C GLU A 189 -3.00 5.44 -6.68
N ARG A 190 -2.58 4.40 -7.41
CA ARG A 190 -2.34 4.45 -8.87
C ARG A 190 -3.55 4.88 -9.71
N SER A 191 -4.76 4.59 -9.26
CA SER A 191 -6.03 4.98 -9.90
C SER A 191 -6.16 6.50 -10.10
N TYR A 192 -5.66 7.31 -9.16
CA TYR A 192 -5.67 8.77 -9.30
C TYR A 192 -4.67 9.27 -10.34
N LEU A 193 -3.51 8.62 -10.44
CA LEU A 193 -2.51 8.94 -11.46
C LEU A 193 -3.06 8.66 -12.85
N SER A 194 -3.65 7.47 -13.07
CA SER A 194 -4.25 7.14 -14.37
C SER A 194 -5.44 8.01 -14.71
N LEU A 195 -6.29 8.37 -13.73
CA LEU A 195 -7.36 9.33 -13.94
C LEU A 195 -6.82 10.73 -14.31
N ALA A 196 -5.77 11.21 -13.62
CA ALA A 196 -5.17 12.50 -13.92
C ALA A 196 -4.58 12.56 -15.33
N ILE A 197 -3.85 11.51 -15.75
CA ILE A 197 -3.29 11.37 -17.10
C ILE A 197 -4.42 11.26 -18.14
N PHE A 198 -5.49 10.52 -17.85
CA PHE A 198 -6.66 10.41 -18.72
C PHE A 198 -7.32 11.77 -18.96
N ILE A 199 -7.57 12.53 -17.89
CA ILE A 199 -8.16 13.87 -18.01
C ILE A 199 -7.22 14.82 -18.76
N PHE A 200 -5.92 14.79 -18.45
CA PHE A 200 -4.93 15.69 -19.07
C PHE A 200 -4.76 15.40 -20.57
N SER A 201 -4.59 14.13 -20.93
CA SER A 201 -4.45 13.72 -22.33
C SER A 201 -5.72 13.98 -23.13
N ASN A 202 -6.91 13.78 -22.54
CA ASN A 202 -8.16 14.15 -23.18
C ASN A 202 -8.33 15.67 -23.31
N CYS A 203 -7.88 16.45 -22.33
CA CYS A 203 -7.87 17.91 -22.40
C CYS A 203 -7.03 18.39 -23.60
N ILE A 204 -5.82 17.87 -23.78
CA ILE A 204 -4.98 18.15 -24.96
C ILE A 204 -5.69 17.74 -26.26
N ASN A 205 -6.37 16.59 -26.25
CA ASN A 205 -7.13 16.11 -27.39
C ASN A 205 -8.27 17.08 -27.79
N LEU A 206 -9.07 17.53 -26.81
CA LEU A 206 -10.14 18.51 -27.01
C LEU A 206 -9.59 19.88 -27.46
N LEU A 207 -8.46 20.34 -26.88
CA LEU A 207 -7.77 21.54 -27.33
C LEU A 207 -7.35 21.43 -28.80
N SER A 208 -6.81 20.27 -29.20
CA SER A 208 -6.36 20.03 -30.58
C SER A 208 -7.54 20.03 -31.56
N GLN A 209 -8.63 19.33 -31.23
CA GLN A 209 -9.83 19.30 -32.07
C GLN A 209 -10.56 20.64 -32.15
N SER A 210 -10.50 21.46 -31.09
CA SER A 210 -11.08 22.80 -31.10
C SER A 210 -10.32 23.78 -32.01
N GLY A 211 -9.08 23.49 -32.40
CA GLY A 211 -8.19 24.39 -33.15
C GLY A 211 -7.35 25.33 -32.26
N MET A 212 -7.54 25.30 -30.94
CA MET A 212 -6.79 26.15 -29.99
C MET A 212 -5.29 25.82 -29.94
N VAL A 213 -4.89 24.56 -30.15
CA VAL A 213 -3.46 24.21 -30.20
C VAL A 213 -2.77 24.91 -31.35
N GLY A 214 -3.40 25.00 -32.53
CA GLY A 214 -2.83 25.71 -33.67
C GLY A 214 -2.73 27.23 -33.44
N LEU A 215 -3.65 27.80 -32.66
CA LEU A 215 -3.60 29.21 -32.24
C LEU A 215 -2.46 29.49 -31.25
N LEU A 216 -2.27 28.61 -30.25
CA LEU A 216 -1.25 28.76 -29.22
C LEU A 216 0.16 28.39 -29.70
N PHE A 217 0.26 27.40 -30.59
CA PHE A 217 1.50 26.83 -31.09
C PHE A 217 1.45 26.65 -32.62
N PRO A 218 1.62 27.75 -33.38
CA PRO A 218 1.48 27.73 -34.84
C PRO A 218 2.49 26.81 -35.56
N GLU A 219 3.67 26.61 -34.97
CA GLU A 219 4.76 25.83 -35.56
C GLU A 219 4.61 24.31 -35.36
N VAL A 220 3.63 23.87 -34.56
CA VAL A 220 3.51 22.47 -34.17
C VAL A 220 2.49 21.74 -35.03
N ASP A 221 2.85 20.50 -35.40
CA ASP A 221 1.96 19.57 -36.09
C ASP A 221 0.82 19.12 -35.15
N VAL A 222 -0.29 19.85 -35.25
CA VAL A 222 -1.50 19.66 -34.43
C VAL A 222 -2.06 18.24 -34.54
N ASP A 223 -1.92 17.61 -35.71
CA ASP A 223 -2.39 16.23 -35.94
C ASP A 223 -1.55 15.22 -35.17
N LYS A 224 -0.23 15.37 -35.14
CA LYS A 224 0.63 14.49 -34.32
C LYS A 224 0.30 14.60 -32.83
N ILE A 225 0.11 15.83 -32.33
CA ILE A 225 -0.32 16.04 -30.94
C ILE A 225 -1.66 15.34 -30.68
N HIS A 226 -2.62 15.51 -31.58
CA HIS A 226 -3.95 14.90 -31.47
C HIS A 226 -3.85 13.38 -31.32
N ILE A 227 -3.04 12.73 -32.16
CA ILE A 227 -2.96 11.28 -32.20
C ILE A 227 -2.26 10.71 -30.96
N VAL A 228 -1.12 11.30 -30.57
CA VAL A 228 -0.38 10.86 -29.39
C VAL A 228 -1.24 11.05 -28.14
N SER A 229 -1.90 12.20 -28.00
CA SER A 229 -2.80 12.47 -26.86
C SER A 229 -4.03 11.56 -26.85
N ALA A 230 -4.62 11.23 -28.01
CA ALA A 230 -5.74 10.30 -28.11
C ALA A 230 -5.36 8.86 -27.72
N MET A 231 -4.19 8.37 -28.18
CA MET A 231 -3.67 7.06 -27.78
C MET A 231 -3.37 7.00 -26.27
N LEU A 232 -2.75 8.05 -25.73
CA LEU A 232 -2.49 8.17 -24.30
C LEU A 232 -3.80 8.20 -23.50
N THR A 233 -4.84 8.86 -24.02
CA THR A 233 -6.19 8.87 -23.44
C THR A 233 -6.75 7.46 -23.36
N ILE A 234 -6.64 6.65 -24.42
CA ILE A 234 -7.15 5.27 -24.43
C ILE A 234 -6.38 4.38 -23.45
N ALA A 235 -5.05 4.48 -23.43
CA ALA A 235 -4.21 3.69 -22.52
C ALA A 235 -4.48 4.04 -21.05
N SER A 236 -4.58 5.32 -20.72
CA SER A 236 -4.88 5.79 -19.36
C SER A 236 -6.31 5.48 -18.94
N ALA A 237 -7.30 5.57 -19.84
CA ALA A 237 -8.68 5.13 -19.58
C ALA A 237 -8.76 3.64 -19.23
N ASN A 238 -8.00 2.81 -19.94
CA ASN A 238 -7.87 1.37 -19.67
C ASN A 238 -7.28 1.13 -18.27
N ASP A 239 -6.12 1.74 -17.96
CA ASP A 239 -5.49 1.56 -16.65
C ASP A 239 -6.37 2.07 -15.50
N PHE A 240 -7.02 3.22 -15.68
CA PHE A 240 -7.98 3.75 -14.71
C PHE A 240 -9.13 2.76 -14.47
N PHE A 241 -9.77 2.27 -15.53
CA PHE A 241 -10.87 1.31 -15.42
C PHE A 241 -10.42 0.01 -14.76
N TYR A 242 -9.26 -0.52 -15.14
CA TYR A 242 -8.68 -1.74 -14.59
C TYR A 242 -8.50 -1.66 -13.07
N ASN A 243 -7.98 -0.52 -12.59
CA ASN A 243 -7.74 -0.28 -11.17
C ASN A 243 -9.04 0.05 -10.42
N LEU A 244 -9.89 0.95 -10.92
CA LEU A 244 -11.16 1.33 -10.29
C LEU A 244 -12.09 0.13 -10.09
N MET A 245 -12.16 -0.77 -11.08
CA MET A 245 -13.04 -1.94 -11.01
C MET A 245 -12.40 -3.14 -10.31
N LEU A 246 -11.13 -3.02 -9.87
CA LEU A 246 -10.34 -4.11 -9.28
C LEU A 246 -10.37 -5.37 -10.16
N VAL A 247 -10.22 -5.21 -11.48
CA VAL A 247 -10.41 -6.30 -12.46
C VAL A 247 -9.48 -7.48 -12.17
N ALA A 248 -8.25 -7.21 -11.72
CA ALA A 248 -7.28 -8.24 -11.33
C ALA A 248 -7.81 -9.19 -10.25
N TYR A 249 -8.51 -8.63 -9.27
CA TYR A 249 -9.00 -9.34 -8.09
C TYR A 249 -10.38 -9.96 -8.35
N ARG A 250 -11.31 -9.18 -8.94
CA ARG A 250 -12.71 -9.61 -9.14
C ARG A 250 -12.88 -10.52 -10.37
N LEU A 251 -12.11 -10.30 -11.44
CA LEU A 251 -12.26 -10.95 -12.74
C LEU A 251 -10.89 -11.31 -13.37
N PRO A 252 -10.11 -12.23 -12.77
CA PRO A 252 -8.73 -12.53 -13.19
C PRO A 252 -8.61 -13.00 -14.65
N ARG A 253 -9.64 -13.66 -15.20
CA ARG A 253 -9.67 -14.06 -16.62
C ARG A 253 -9.68 -12.87 -17.58
N TYR A 254 -10.37 -11.78 -17.21
CA TYR A 254 -10.43 -10.55 -18.02
C TYR A 254 -9.17 -9.70 -17.86
N ALA A 255 -8.48 -9.80 -16.72
CA ALA A 255 -7.30 -8.99 -16.42
C ALA A 255 -6.20 -9.10 -17.49
N ILE A 256 -6.02 -10.28 -18.08
CA ILE A 256 -5.04 -10.51 -19.16
C ILE A 256 -5.39 -9.69 -20.40
N LEU A 257 -6.66 -9.64 -20.79
CA LEU A 257 -7.12 -8.89 -21.97
C LEU A 257 -6.88 -7.38 -21.81
N PHE A 258 -7.18 -6.83 -20.62
CA PHE A 258 -6.92 -5.42 -20.33
C PHE A 258 -5.43 -5.07 -20.39
N ARG A 259 -4.55 -5.97 -19.87
CA ARG A 259 -3.10 -5.79 -19.95
C ARG A 259 -2.57 -5.85 -21.38
N ILE A 260 -3.03 -6.81 -22.18
CA ILE A 260 -2.66 -6.90 -23.61
C ILE A 260 -3.09 -5.63 -24.34
N HIS A 261 -4.34 -5.20 -24.16
CA HIS A 261 -4.86 -3.99 -24.76
C HIS A 261 -4.06 -2.74 -24.33
N PHE A 262 -3.68 -2.63 -23.05
CA PHE A 262 -2.88 -1.53 -22.52
C PHE A 262 -1.52 -1.43 -23.22
N TRP A 263 -0.75 -2.52 -23.21
CA TRP A 263 0.58 -2.53 -23.81
C TRP A 263 0.54 -2.33 -25.33
N LEU A 264 -0.48 -2.90 -25.99
CA LEU A 264 -0.67 -2.71 -27.42
C LEU A 264 -1.01 -1.24 -27.75
N ALA A 265 -1.83 -0.57 -26.93
CA ALA A 265 -2.13 0.86 -27.08
C ALA A 265 -0.87 1.73 -26.89
N ILE A 266 -0.05 1.45 -25.88
CA ILE A 266 1.23 2.16 -25.65
C ILE A 266 2.22 1.93 -26.79
N LEU A 267 2.38 0.70 -27.27
CA LEU A 267 3.24 0.40 -28.41
C LEU A 267 2.77 1.13 -29.68
N THR A 268 1.45 1.10 -29.92
CA THR A 268 0.84 1.79 -31.06
C THR A 268 1.04 3.30 -30.96
N MET A 269 0.91 3.90 -29.78
CA MET A 269 1.19 5.33 -29.54
C MET A 269 2.57 5.77 -30.05
N LEU A 270 3.58 4.93 -29.89
CA LEU A 270 4.96 5.24 -30.30
C LEU A 270 5.17 5.18 -31.82
N ILE A 271 4.41 4.32 -32.51
CA ILE A 271 4.61 4.03 -33.93
C ILE A 271 3.56 4.71 -34.83
N VAL A 272 2.37 5.01 -34.30
CA VAL A 272 1.22 5.51 -35.08
C VAL A 272 1.52 6.79 -35.84
N SER A 273 2.40 7.66 -35.32
CA SER A 273 2.81 8.89 -35.99
C SER A 273 3.49 8.65 -37.35
N PHE A 274 3.95 7.42 -37.62
CA PHE A 274 4.59 7.01 -38.87
C PHE A 274 3.68 6.14 -39.76
N LEU A 275 2.49 5.76 -39.27
CA LEU A 275 1.54 4.94 -40.02
C LEU A 275 0.53 5.81 -40.77
N PRO A 276 0.04 5.38 -41.95
CA PRO A 276 -1.09 6.02 -42.62
C PRO A 276 -2.41 5.74 -41.87
N TYR A 277 -3.46 6.53 -42.11
CA TYR A 277 -4.80 6.31 -41.51
C TYR A 277 -4.84 6.34 -39.97
N GLN A 278 -4.17 7.31 -39.38
CA GLN A 278 -3.93 7.39 -37.92
C GLN A 278 -5.23 7.40 -37.09
N LEU A 279 -6.29 8.08 -37.57
CA LEU A 279 -7.61 8.10 -36.93
C LEU A 279 -8.31 6.73 -36.90
N PHE A 280 -8.03 5.85 -37.87
CA PHE A 280 -8.57 4.49 -37.89
C PHE A 280 -8.08 3.70 -36.68
N TYR A 281 -6.77 3.76 -36.39
CA TYR A 281 -6.21 3.09 -35.23
C TYR A 281 -6.81 3.62 -33.92
N ILE A 282 -6.99 4.94 -33.78
CA ILE A 282 -7.68 5.53 -32.62
C ILE A 282 -9.07 4.93 -32.42
N SER A 283 -9.83 4.81 -33.49
CA SER A 283 -11.19 4.26 -33.46
C SER A 283 -11.20 2.78 -33.09
N VAL A 284 -10.28 1.98 -33.66
CA VAL A 284 -10.16 0.54 -33.38
C VAL A 284 -9.81 0.28 -31.91
N PHE A 285 -8.81 0.97 -31.37
CA PHE A 285 -8.41 0.79 -29.96
C PHE A 285 -9.47 1.33 -28.99
N GLY A 286 -10.08 2.48 -29.29
CA GLY A 286 -11.20 3.00 -28.49
C GLY A 286 -12.38 2.03 -28.46
N GLY A 287 -12.76 1.49 -29.62
CA GLY A 287 -13.83 0.49 -29.73
C GLY A 287 -13.49 -0.82 -29.01
N ALA A 288 -12.25 -1.32 -29.14
CA ALA A 288 -11.78 -2.51 -28.43
C ALA A 288 -11.88 -2.34 -26.90
N LEU A 289 -11.51 -1.17 -26.37
CA LEU A 289 -11.67 -0.88 -24.94
C LEU A 289 -13.14 -0.95 -24.50
N LEU A 290 -14.07 -0.39 -25.28
CA LEU A 290 -15.50 -0.47 -24.98
C LEU A 290 -16.02 -1.91 -24.98
N VAL A 291 -15.62 -2.72 -25.97
CA VAL A 291 -15.98 -4.14 -26.05
C VAL A 291 -15.45 -4.92 -24.85
N LEU A 292 -14.28 -4.57 -24.31
CA LEU A 292 -13.73 -5.17 -23.10
C LEU A 292 -14.43 -4.67 -21.83
N ALA A 293 -14.74 -3.38 -21.74
CA ALA A 293 -15.28 -2.74 -20.54
C ALA A 293 -16.76 -3.06 -20.31
N ILE A 294 -17.60 -3.06 -21.36
CA ILE A 294 -19.07 -3.26 -21.23
C ILE A 294 -19.43 -4.58 -20.51
N PRO A 295 -18.87 -5.75 -20.88
CA PRO A 295 -19.14 -7.00 -20.18
C PRO A 295 -18.73 -6.96 -18.71
N VAL A 296 -17.58 -6.35 -18.40
CA VAL A 296 -17.09 -6.20 -17.02
C VAL A 296 -18.04 -5.34 -16.20
N ILE A 297 -18.46 -4.18 -16.74
CA ILE A 297 -19.42 -3.29 -16.09
C ILE A 297 -20.73 -4.04 -15.81
N TRP A 298 -21.24 -4.80 -16.79
CA TRP A 298 -22.48 -5.55 -16.64
C TRP A 298 -22.40 -6.64 -15.56
N ILE A 299 -21.31 -7.42 -15.55
CA ILE A 299 -21.07 -8.46 -14.53
C ILE A 299 -21.00 -7.84 -13.13
N LEU A 300 -20.23 -6.77 -12.96
CA LEU A 300 -20.04 -6.11 -11.67
C LEU A 300 -21.30 -5.37 -11.20
N HIS A 301 -22.06 -4.77 -12.12
CA HIS A 301 -23.34 -4.15 -11.82
C HIS A 301 -24.35 -5.19 -11.31
N LYS A 302 -24.43 -6.35 -11.96
CA LYS A 302 -25.28 -7.46 -11.52
C LYS A 302 -24.86 -7.99 -10.14
N ALA A 303 -23.57 -7.96 -9.84
CA ALA A 303 -23.02 -8.28 -8.53
C ALA A 303 -23.23 -7.17 -7.47
N LYS A 304 -23.99 -6.11 -7.78
CA LYS A 304 -24.32 -4.98 -6.88
C LYS A 304 -23.12 -4.19 -6.36
N VAL A 305 -22.01 -4.22 -7.09
CA VAL A 305 -20.83 -3.42 -6.81
C VAL A 305 -21.16 -1.92 -6.91
N SER A 306 -20.86 -1.15 -5.85
CA SER A 306 -21.12 0.30 -5.78
C SER A 306 -20.43 1.06 -6.90
N GLU A 307 -19.15 0.77 -7.16
CA GLU A 307 -18.35 1.48 -8.17
C GLU A 307 -18.94 1.31 -9.58
N ALA A 308 -19.43 0.10 -9.90
CA ALA A 308 -20.02 -0.20 -11.20
C ALA A 308 -21.34 0.55 -11.42
N ARG A 309 -22.16 0.76 -10.37
CA ARG A 309 -23.43 1.51 -10.49
C ARG A 309 -23.21 2.96 -10.87
N ILE A 310 -22.26 3.64 -10.21
CA ILE A 310 -21.95 5.05 -10.52
C ILE A 310 -21.31 5.16 -11.91
N PHE A 311 -20.44 4.21 -12.26
CA PHE A 311 -19.83 4.17 -13.59
C PHE A 311 -20.86 4.02 -14.71
N VAL A 312 -21.91 3.21 -14.54
CA VAL A 312 -23.01 3.09 -15.53
C VAL A 312 -23.70 4.44 -15.76
N TRP A 313 -24.02 5.19 -14.70
CA TRP A 313 -24.63 6.52 -14.83
C TRP A 313 -23.70 7.53 -15.49
N ALA A 314 -22.42 7.54 -15.10
CA ALA A 314 -21.42 8.39 -15.73
C ALA A 314 -21.32 8.06 -17.24
N PHE A 315 -21.24 6.77 -17.57
CA PHE A 315 -21.18 6.30 -18.96
C PHE A 315 -22.43 6.66 -19.75
N LEU A 316 -23.63 6.58 -19.15
CA LEU A 316 -24.87 7.02 -19.79
C LEU A 316 -24.84 8.51 -20.13
N ILE A 317 -24.41 9.37 -19.20
CA ILE A 317 -24.29 10.82 -19.42
C ILE A 317 -23.33 11.10 -20.58
N MET A 318 -22.17 10.41 -20.62
CA MET A 318 -21.24 10.53 -21.74
C MET A 318 -21.90 10.15 -23.07
N ASN A 319 -22.58 9.00 -23.13
CA ASN A 319 -23.20 8.55 -24.39
C ASN A 319 -24.32 9.48 -24.87
N VAL A 320 -25.14 10.01 -23.95
CA VAL A 320 -26.16 11.02 -24.29
C VAL A 320 -25.50 12.27 -24.87
N SER A 321 -24.37 12.69 -24.31
CA SER A 321 -23.63 13.86 -24.80
C SER A 321 -22.99 13.65 -26.18
N CYS A 322 -22.76 12.39 -26.59
CA CYS A 322 -22.27 12.04 -27.92
C CYS A 322 -23.37 12.03 -29.00
N ILE A 323 -24.65 12.04 -28.64
CA ILE A 323 -25.77 11.96 -29.60
C ILE A 323 -25.70 13.07 -30.65
N PRO A 324 -25.52 14.36 -30.30
CA PRO A 324 -25.40 15.43 -31.30
C PRO A 324 -24.26 15.21 -32.30
N ILE A 325 -23.12 14.66 -31.87
CA ILE A 325 -21.99 14.36 -32.76
C ILE A 325 -22.32 13.19 -33.69
N LEU A 326 -22.99 12.16 -33.19
CA LEU A 326 -23.46 11.05 -34.00
C LEU A 326 -24.48 11.52 -35.06
N LEU A 327 -25.42 12.38 -34.67
CA LEU A 327 -26.40 12.97 -35.59
C LEU A 327 -25.72 13.85 -36.64
N TYR A 328 -24.70 14.63 -36.23
CA TYR A 328 -23.89 15.42 -37.17
C TYR A 328 -23.18 14.53 -38.19
N GLY A 329 -22.59 13.41 -37.73
CA GLY A 329 -21.93 12.45 -38.62
C GLY A 329 -22.88 11.72 -39.58
N LEU A 330 -24.18 11.64 -39.24
CA LEU A 330 -25.23 11.06 -40.09
C LEU A 330 -25.94 12.09 -40.97
N ASP A 331 -25.47 13.35 -40.98
CA ASP A 331 -26.09 14.44 -41.73
C ASP A 331 -27.55 14.75 -41.29
N LEU A 332 -27.87 14.45 -40.02
CA LEU A 332 -29.17 14.74 -39.39
C LEU A 332 -29.12 15.99 -38.49
N PHE A 333 -27.94 16.60 -38.35
CA PHE A 333 -27.71 17.74 -37.47
C PHE A 333 -26.58 18.63 -38.03
N ASP A 334 -26.88 19.90 -38.27
CA ASP A 334 -25.96 20.77 -39.05
C ASP A 334 -24.99 21.59 -38.18
N ASP A 335 -25.22 21.68 -36.86
CA ASP A 335 -24.46 22.57 -35.99
C ASP A 335 -23.31 21.85 -35.25
N TRP A 336 -22.11 21.92 -35.86
CA TRP A 336 -20.90 21.36 -35.25
C TRP A 336 -20.57 21.97 -33.87
N ALA A 337 -20.83 23.26 -33.67
CA ALA A 337 -20.46 23.93 -32.42
C ALA A 337 -21.31 23.41 -31.25
N ILE A 338 -22.63 23.28 -31.45
CA ILE A 338 -23.53 22.69 -30.46
C ILE A 338 -23.17 21.23 -30.21
N ALA A 339 -22.86 20.47 -31.26
CA ALA A 339 -22.50 19.07 -31.14
C ALA A 339 -21.23 18.87 -30.29
N PHE A 340 -20.18 19.65 -30.59
CA PHE A 340 -18.91 19.59 -29.87
C PHE A 340 -19.02 20.12 -28.44
N ASN A 341 -19.77 21.20 -28.21
CA ASN A 341 -19.98 21.75 -26.86
C ASN A 341 -20.74 20.77 -25.96
N SER A 342 -21.71 20.03 -26.53
CA SER A 342 -22.44 18.98 -25.81
C SER A 342 -21.51 17.87 -25.33
N LEU A 343 -20.61 17.39 -26.20
CA LEU A 343 -19.59 16.40 -25.85
C LEU A 343 -18.67 16.91 -24.73
N MET A 344 -18.19 18.15 -24.83
CA MET A 344 -17.31 18.72 -23.80
C MET A 344 -17.99 18.80 -22.44
N LEU A 345 -19.25 19.26 -22.39
CA LEU A 345 -20.01 19.35 -21.15
C LEU A 345 -20.28 17.96 -20.57
N GLY A 346 -20.66 17.00 -21.42
CA GLY A 346 -20.85 15.61 -21.00
C GLY A 346 -19.57 14.97 -20.48
N PHE A 347 -18.43 15.25 -21.12
CA PHE A 347 -17.12 14.79 -20.67
C PHE A 347 -16.74 15.40 -19.32
N LEU A 348 -16.95 16.70 -19.11
CA LEU A 348 -16.73 17.35 -17.82
C LEU A 348 -17.56 16.69 -16.71
N LEU A 349 -18.86 16.48 -16.94
CA LEU A 349 -19.75 15.82 -15.99
C LEU A 349 -19.34 14.36 -15.72
N PHE A 350 -18.93 13.64 -16.77
CA PHE A 350 -18.38 12.30 -16.65
C PHE A 350 -17.16 12.25 -15.73
N ILE A 351 -16.19 13.15 -15.94
CA ILE A 351 -14.98 13.25 -15.12
C ILE A 351 -15.31 13.59 -13.67
N VAL A 352 -16.22 14.53 -13.43
CA VAL A 352 -16.67 14.87 -12.07
C VAL A 352 -17.24 13.64 -11.36
N LEU A 353 -18.12 12.88 -12.03
CA LEU A 353 -18.71 11.65 -11.46
C LEU A 353 -17.66 10.56 -11.19
N LEU A 354 -16.70 10.37 -12.10
CA LEU A 354 -15.61 9.42 -11.90
C LEU A 354 -14.72 9.80 -10.73
N SER A 355 -14.37 11.08 -10.60
CA SER A 355 -13.53 11.57 -9.49
C SER A 355 -14.25 11.48 -8.15
N LEU A 356 -15.56 11.76 -8.10
CA LEU A 356 -16.39 11.54 -6.91
C LEU A 356 -16.48 10.04 -6.54
N ASN A 357 -16.64 9.16 -7.53
CA ASN A 357 -16.67 7.72 -7.32
C ASN A 357 -15.35 7.21 -6.74
N GLN A 358 -14.22 7.64 -7.31
CA GLN A 358 -12.89 7.32 -6.82
C GLN A 358 -12.68 7.80 -5.39
N SER A 359 -13.08 9.05 -5.09
CA SER A 359 -12.95 9.62 -3.75
C SER A 359 -13.77 8.85 -2.70
N ARG A 360 -14.98 8.39 -3.04
CA ARG A 360 -15.79 7.56 -2.13
C ARG A 360 -15.13 6.22 -1.86
N HIS A 361 -14.69 5.52 -2.91
CA HIS A 361 -14.04 4.22 -2.77
C HIS A 361 -12.79 4.29 -1.87
N THR A 362 -11.92 5.28 -2.10
CA THR A 362 -10.71 5.45 -1.28
C THR A 362 -11.03 5.78 0.18
N ARG A 363 -12.09 6.57 0.44
CA ARG A 363 -12.55 6.85 1.81
C ARG A 363 -13.06 5.60 2.52
N GLU A 364 -13.90 4.80 1.85
CA GLU A 364 -14.43 3.55 2.42
C GLU A 364 -13.31 2.57 2.79
N LEU A 365 -12.30 2.40 1.91
CA LEU A 365 -11.15 1.56 2.21
C LEU A 365 -10.33 2.07 3.41
N ARG A 366 -10.16 3.39 3.52
CA ARG A 366 -9.42 4.02 4.62
C ARG A 366 -10.15 3.84 5.95
N ASP A 367 -11.47 4.02 5.97
CA ASP A 367 -12.29 3.86 7.18
C ASP A 367 -12.25 2.41 7.67
N GLN A 368 -12.31 1.42 6.76
CA GLN A 368 -12.16 0.00 7.12
C GLN A 368 -10.77 -0.30 7.69
N ALA A 369 -9.71 0.22 7.06
CA ALA A 369 -8.35 0.02 7.55
C ALA A 369 -8.16 0.62 8.96
N GLN A 370 -8.69 1.81 9.21
CA GLN A 370 -8.64 2.45 10.52
C GLN A 370 -9.43 1.68 11.58
N GLN A 371 -10.59 1.12 11.23
CA GLN A 371 -11.38 0.32 12.15
C GLN A 371 -10.69 -1.01 12.52
N ILE A 372 -10.04 -1.66 11.55
CA ILE A 372 -9.23 -2.87 11.80
C ILE A 372 -8.05 -2.53 12.72
N GLU A 373 -7.33 -1.43 12.45
CA GLU A 373 -6.20 -1.00 13.27
C GLU A 373 -6.63 -0.64 14.70
N ALA A 374 -7.71 0.12 14.86
CA ALA A 374 -8.25 0.49 16.16
C ALA A 374 -8.70 -0.73 16.97
N SER A 375 -9.36 -1.69 16.32
CA SER A 375 -9.77 -2.96 16.93
C SER A 375 -8.55 -3.78 17.38
N SER A 376 -7.49 -3.84 16.56
CA SER A 376 -6.24 -4.52 16.92
C SER A 376 -5.58 -3.88 18.14
N LYS A 377 -5.39 -2.55 18.13
CA LYS A 377 -4.79 -1.80 19.25
C LYS A 377 -5.59 -1.95 20.54
N ALA A 378 -6.92 -1.90 20.47
CA ALA A 378 -7.79 -2.09 21.62
C ALA A 378 -7.65 -3.50 22.21
N LYS A 379 -7.57 -4.53 21.34
CA LYS A 379 -7.34 -5.92 21.75
C LYS A 379 -6.00 -6.08 22.46
N ASP A 380 -4.93 -5.50 21.92
CA ASP A 380 -3.57 -5.59 22.51
C ASP A 380 -3.49 -4.89 23.88
N ALA A 381 -4.10 -3.69 24.00
CA ALA A 381 -4.18 -2.96 25.25
C ALA A 381 -4.99 -3.71 26.32
N PHE A 382 -6.11 -4.31 25.92
CA PHE A 382 -6.94 -5.15 26.79
C PHE A 382 -6.15 -6.34 27.34
N LEU A 383 -5.43 -7.07 26.48
CA LEU A 383 -4.64 -8.23 26.87
C LEU A 383 -3.50 -7.87 27.83
N THR A 384 -2.83 -6.74 27.58
CA THR A 384 -1.74 -6.26 28.45
C THR A 384 -2.26 -5.88 29.84
N THR A 385 -3.40 -5.19 29.90
CA THR A 385 -4.03 -4.80 31.17
C THR A 385 -4.52 -6.04 31.92
N MET A 386 -5.26 -6.93 31.25
CA MET A 386 -5.79 -8.15 31.85
C MET A 386 -4.68 -9.08 32.34
N SER A 387 -3.53 -9.13 31.65
CA SER A 387 -2.36 -9.86 32.12
C SER A 387 -1.91 -9.40 33.50
N HIS A 388 -1.80 -8.08 33.70
CA HIS A 388 -1.31 -7.51 34.94
C HIS A 388 -2.31 -7.73 36.07
N GLU A 389 -3.59 -7.51 35.78
CA GLU A 389 -4.70 -7.70 36.72
C GLU A 389 -4.87 -9.15 37.17
N LEU A 390 -4.56 -10.13 36.32
CA LEU A 390 -4.61 -11.55 36.68
C LEU A 390 -3.33 -12.04 37.37
N ARG A 391 -2.16 -11.48 37.01
CA ARG A 391 -0.87 -11.89 37.56
C ARG A 391 -0.71 -11.47 39.02
N THR A 392 -1.07 -10.23 39.35
CA THR A 392 -0.90 -9.65 40.69
C THR A 392 -1.54 -10.48 41.82
N PRO A 393 -2.85 -10.82 41.78
CA PRO A 393 -3.46 -11.64 42.82
C PRO A 393 -2.88 -13.05 42.89
N MET A 394 -2.45 -13.61 41.76
CA MET A 394 -1.87 -14.95 41.72
C MET A 394 -0.47 -15.02 42.34
N HIS A 395 0.37 -14.01 42.12
CA HIS A 395 1.66 -13.92 42.80
C HIS A 395 1.50 -13.74 44.31
N ALA A 396 0.51 -12.96 44.75
CA ALA A 396 0.20 -12.82 46.17
C ALA A 396 -0.12 -14.18 46.82
N VAL A 397 -0.87 -15.05 46.11
CA VAL A 397 -1.17 -16.41 46.56
C VAL A 397 0.09 -17.28 46.63
N VAL A 398 0.97 -17.23 45.63
CA VAL A 398 2.23 -18.00 45.61
C VAL A 398 3.14 -17.58 46.75
N ILE A 399 3.37 -16.28 46.93
CA ILE A 399 4.26 -15.77 47.98
C ILE A 399 3.68 -16.07 49.37
N SER A 400 2.37 -15.91 49.56
CA SER A 400 1.70 -16.28 50.83
C SER A 400 1.91 -17.76 51.16
N GLY A 401 1.84 -18.64 50.16
CA GLY A 401 2.18 -20.05 50.31
C GLY A 401 3.64 -20.26 50.73
N THR A 402 4.57 -19.54 50.10
CA THR A 402 6.01 -19.64 50.41
C THR A 402 6.30 -19.20 51.84
N LEU A 403 5.67 -18.10 52.28
CA LEU A 403 5.78 -17.61 53.65
C LEU A 403 5.19 -18.59 54.65
N LEU A 404 4.03 -19.20 54.35
CA LEU A 404 3.44 -20.23 55.20
C LEU A 404 4.38 -21.43 55.38
N GLN A 405 5.08 -21.87 54.32
CA GLN A 405 6.05 -22.97 54.42
C GLN A 405 7.26 -22.65 55.31
N GLN A 406 7.61 -21.37 55.48
CA GLN A 406 8.68 -20.94 56.38
C GLN A 406 8.24 -20.92 57.86
N THR A 407 6.95 -21.15 58.15
CA THR A 407 6.42 -21.25 59.52
C THR A 407 6.34 -22.69 60.02
N LYS A 408 6.08 -22.89 61.32
CA LYS A 408 5.84 -24.23 61.87
C LYS A 408 4.47 -24.76 61.41
N LEU A 409 4.47 -25.57 60.36
CA LEU A 409 3.30 -26.29 59.85
C LEU A 409 3.25 -27.73 60.37
N SER A 410 2.04 -28.26 60.56
CA SER A 410 1.86 -29.72 60.69
C SER A 410 2.11 -30.41 59.34
N PRO A 411 2.42 -31.73 59.30
CA PRO A 411 2.63 -32.45 58.04
C PRO A 411 1.46 -32.32 57.06
N GLN A 412 0.23 -32.30 57.57
CA GLN A 412 -0.98 -32.15 56.77
C GLN A 412 -1.17 -30.71 56.26
N GLN A 413 -0.79 -29.71 57.06
CA GLN A 413 -0.81 -28.31 56.62
C GLN A 413 0.27 -28.02 55.56
N SER A 414 1.45 -28.62 55.70
CA SER A 414 2.53 -28.51 54.70
C SER A 414 2.09 -29.07 53.34
N ASP A 415 1.47 -30.25 53.32
CA ASP A 415 0.91 -30.86 52.10
C ASP A 415 -0.19 -29.99 51.45
N TYR A 416 -1.04 -29.33 52.25
CA TYR A 416 -2.04 -28.39 51.71
C TYR A 416 -1.41 -27.13 51.10
N VAL A 417 -0.40 -26.57 51.75
CA VAL A 417 0.29 -25.38 51.25
C VAL A 417 1.07 -25.70 49.96
N GLU A 418 1.74 -26.85 49.90
CA GLU A 418 2.42 -27.34 48.71
C GLU A 418 1.45 -27.49 47.52
N LYS A 419 0.31 -28.17 47.73
CA LYS A 419 -0.73 -28.32 46.69
C LYS A 419 -1.30 -26.98 46.22
N LEU A 420 -1.48 -26.03 47.15
CA LEU A 420 -1.97 -24.69 46.83
C LEU A 420 -0.95 -23.93 45.97
N GLN A 421 0.34 -23.96 46.32
CA GLN A 421 1.39 -23.32 45.54
C GLN A 421 1.51 -23.94 44.14
N VAL A 422 1.50 -25.28 44.03
CA VAL A 422 1.51 -25.96 42.72
C VAL A 422 0.32 -25.53 41.88
N SER A 423 -0.88 -25.43 42.47
CA SER A 423 -2.07 -24.96 41.75
C SER A 423 -2.00 -23.48 41.35
N ALA A 424 -1.40 -22.63 42.18
CA ALA A 424 -1.25 -21.21 41.90
C ALA A 424 -0.21 -20.98 40.78
N GLN A 425 0.90 -21.71 40.82
CA GLN A 425 1.92 -21.69 39.78
C GLN A 425 1.36 -22.17 38.44
N HIS A 426 0.62 -23.29 38.41
CA HIS A 426 -0.05 -23.74 37.19
C HIS A 426 -1.01 -22.71 36.58
N MET A 427 -1.70 -21.92 37.42
CA MET A 427 -2.60 -20.88 36.92
C MET A 427 -1.83 -19.68 36.35
N LEU A 428 -0.69 -19.31 36.96
CA LEU A 428 0.22 -18.32 36.38
C LEU A 428 0.77 -18.76 35.02
N ASP A 429 1.19 -20.03 34.91
CA ASP A 429 1.68 -20.60 33.67
C ASP A 429 0.58 -20.57 32.59
N LEU A 430 -0.66 -20.92 32.96
CA LEU A 430 -1.81 -20.88 32.05
C LEU A 430 -2.15 -19.46 31.57
N ILE A 431 -2.08 -18.47 32.46
CA ILE A 431 -2.27 -17.05 32.12
C ILE A 431 -1.16 -16.61 31.18
N ASN A 432 0.10 -16.91 31.49
CA ASN A 432 1.25 -16.57 30.65
C ASN A 432 1.15 -17.23 29.26
N ASP A 433 0.74 -18.51 29.19
CA ASP A 433 0.52 -19.24 27.93
C ASP A 433 -0.55 -18.58 27.06
N ILE A 434 -1.70 -18.21 27.65
CA ILE A 434 -2.80 -17.54 26.91
C ILE A 434 -2.32 -16.19 26.35
N LEU A 435 -1.55 -15.45 27.13
CA LEU A 435 -1.02 -14.15 26.75
C LEU A 435 0.06 -14.26 25.68
N ASP A 436 0.95 -15.26 25.79
CA ASP A 436 1.98 -15.55 24.80
C ASP A 436 1.32 -15.88 23.45
N VAL A 437 0.31 -16.75 23.40
CA VAL A 437 -0.47 -17.01 22.17
C VAL A 437 -1.10 -15.72 21.62
N SER A 438 -1.62 -14.86 22.49
CA SER A 438 -2.27 -13.64 22.02
C SER A 438 -1.28 -12.57 21.52
N ARG A 439 -0.06 -12.52 22.05
CA ARG A 439 1.00 -11.60 21.62
C ARG A 439 1.71 -12.07 20.33
N LEU A 440 1.91 -13.37 20.19
CA LEU A 440 2.59 -13.98 19.03
C LEU A 440 1.77 -13.84 17.73
N ASN A 441 0.46 -13.61 17.82
CA ASN A 441 -0.41 -13.41 16.66
C ASN A 441 -0.35 -11.99 16.04
N HIS A 442 0.18 -10.99 16.76
CA HIS A 442 0.04 -9.57 16.38
C HIS A 442 1.37 -8.79 16.26
N THR A 443 2.48 -9.32 16.78
CA THR A 443 3.77 -8.62 16.78
C THR A 443 4.91 -9.59 16.46
N LYS A 444 5.91 -9.15 15.70
CA LYS A 444 7.19 -9.87 15.61
C LYS A 444 7.71 -10.03 17.04
N ALA A 445 7.76 -11.26 17.54
CA ALA A 445 8.31 -11.56 18.86
C ALA A 445 9.68 -10.88 19.00
N ASP A 446 9.85 -10.15 20.10
CA ASP A 446 11.08 -9.40 20.40
C ASP A 446 12.16 -10.41 20.83
N VAL A 447 12.86 -11.00 19.85
CA VAL A 447 13.87 -12.05 20.07
C VAL A 447 15.08 -11.44 20.79
N LYS A 448 15.34 -11.87 22.02
CA LYS A 448 16.51 -11.39 22.78
C LYS A 448 17.74 -12.20 22.40
N ILE A 449 18.68 -11.59 21.69
CA ILE A 449 19.93 -12.24 21.29
C ILE A 449 20.94 -12.10 22.44
N GLN A 450 21.27 -13.21 23.09
CA GLN A 450 22.29 -13.31 24.14
C GLN A 450 23.23 -14.51 23.89
N ALA A 451 24.42 -14.47 24.49
CA ALA A 451 25.39 -15.55 24.41
C ALA A 451 25.00 -16.68 25.38
N PHE A 452 24.98 -17.92 24.90
CA PHE A 452 24.65 -19.10 25.70
C PHE A 452 25.38 -20.35 25.21
N THR A 453 25.44 -21.39 26.03
CA THR A 453 25.97 -22.71 25.66
C THR A 453 24.85 -23.74 25.70
N LEU A 454 24.91 -24.76 24.83
CA LEU A 454 23.93 -25.85 24.86
C LEU A 454 24.03 -26.65 26.17
N GLN A 455 25.22 -26.73 26.75
CA GLN A 455 25.46 -27.39 28.03
C GLN A 455 24.51 -26.88 29.13
N ALA A 456 24.42 -25.57 29.33
CA ALA A 456 23.59 -24.99 30.39
C ALA A 456 22.09 -25.29 30.18
N ILE A 457 21.63 -25.32 28.92
CA ILE A 457 20.24 -25.67 28.61
C ILE A 457 19.98 -27.14 28.90
N LEU A 458 20.87 -28.04 28.48
CA LEU A 458 20.71 -29.48 28.68
C LEU A 458 20.75 -29.84 30.17
N GLU A 459 21.68 -29.29 30.95
CA GLU A 459 21.76 -29.51 32.41
C GLU A 459 20.49 -29.05 33.12
N ASN A 460 19.91 -27.91 32.71
CA ASN A 460 18.67 -27.42 33.28
C ASN A 460 17.47 -28.32 32.93
N LEU A 461 17.35 -28.75 31.68
CA LEU A 461 16.28 -29.67 31.25
C LEU A 461 16.38 -31.02 31.96
N GLU A 462 17.60 -31.55 32.11
CA GLU A 462 17.86 -32.79 32.84
C GLU A 462 17.41 -32.67 34.29
N LYS A 463 17.80 -31.59 34.98
CA LYS A 463 17.41 -31.34 36.37
C LYS A 463 15.89 -31.27 36.56
N LEU A 464 15.15 -30.71 35.60
CA LEU A 464 13.70 -30.50 35.72
C LEU A 464 12.88 -31.77 35.43
N LEU A 465 13.32 -32.61 34.49
CA LEU A 465 12.49 -33.72 33.98
C LEU A 465 12.98 -35.12 34.39
N SER A 466 14.22 -35.26 34.86
CA SER A 466 14.78 -36.59 35.16
C SER A 466 14.03 -37.30 36.28
N ASP A 467 13.59 -36.58 37.31
CA ASP A 467 12.84 -37.16 38.43
C ASP A 467 11.47 -37.69 37.96
N GLN A 468 10.76 -36.92 37.14
CA GLN A 468 9.47 -37.33 36.55
C GLN A 468 9.62 -38.55 35.62
N ALA A 469 10.68 -38.58 34.80
CA ALA A 469 10.98 -39.71 33.95
C ALA A 469 11.32 -40.96 34.78
N ARG A 470 12.09 -40.80 35.86
CA ARG A 470 12.49 -41.89 36.76
C ARG A 470 11.31 -42.48 37.54
N GLU A 471 10.37 -41.65 37.99
CA GLU A 471 9.11 -42.09 38.61
C GLU A 471 8.28 -42.97 37.67
N LYS A 472 8.34 -42.70 36.37
CA LYS A 472 7.69 -43.50 35.32
C LYS A 472 8.56 -44.63 34.77
N HIS A 473 9.77 -44.84 35.29
CA HIS A 473 10.74 -45.82 34.78
C HIS A 473 11.10 -45.64 33.30
N LEU A 474 11.08 -44.42 32.79
CA LEU A 474 11.47 -44.10 31.41
C LEU A 474 12.98 -43.95 31.29
N ASP A 475 13.55 -44.46 30.19
CA ASP A 475 14.89 -44.08 29.76
C ASP A 475 14.84 -42.63 29.24
N PHE A 476 15.58 -41.72 29.86
CA PHE A 476 15.63 -40.31 29.48
C PHE A 476 17.02 -39.94 28.98
N ILE A 477 17.16 -39.64 27.69
CA ILE A 477 18.46 -39.45 27.04
C ILE A 477 18.55 -38.08 26.37
N LEU A 478 19.48 -37.25 26.81
CA LEU A 478 19.82 -35.99 26.16
C LEU A 478 21.18 -36.13 25.46
N ASN A 479 21.20 -36.01 24.13
CA ASN A 479 22.43 -36.17 23.35
C ASN A 479 22.62 -35.03 22.34
N SER A 480 23.87 -34.59 22.18
CA SER A 480 24.27 -33.57 21.22
C SER A 480 25.48 -34.05 20.42
N GLU A 481 25.34 -34.11 19.10
CA GLU A 481 26.44 -34.36 18.16
C GLU A 481 27.26 -33.08 17.90
N TYR A 482 26.74 -31.91 18.32
CA TYR A 482 27.45 -30.63 18.29
C TYR A 482 28.13 -30.32 19.63
N SER A 483 29.24 -29.59 19.59
CA SER A 483 30.01 -29.21 20.79
C SER A 483 29.16 -28.37 21.76
N ILE A 484 28.84 -28.96 22.92
CA ILE A 484 27.95 -28.35 23.92
C ILE A 484 28.55 -27.13 24.63
N THR A 485 29.87 -26.98 24.62
CA THR A 485 30.61 -25.89 25.26
C THR A 485 30.81 -24.69 24.34
N THR A 486 30.48 -24.80 23.05
CA THR A 486 30.65 -23.70 22.10
C THR A 486 29.60 -22.62 22.36
N PRO A 487 30.00 -21.34 22.54
CA PRO A 487 29.05 -20.26 22.78
C PRO A 487 28.31 -19.88 21.49
N LEU A 488 26.99 -19.85 21.57
CA LEU A 488 26.04 -19.49 20.52
C LEU A 488 25.35 -18.17 20.88
N LEU A 489 24.97 -17.39 19.87
CA LEU A 489 24.15 -16.19 20.02
C LEU A 489 22.71 -16.50 19.60
N GLY A 490 21.76 -16.29 20.50
CA GLY A 490 20.33 -16.50 20.28
C GLY A 490 19.52 -16.27 21.55
N ASP A 491 18.28 -16.75 21.58
CA ASP A 491 17.39 -16.62 22.74
C ASP A 491 17.30 -17.97 23.49
N PRO A 492 18.14 -18.20 24.53
CA PRO A 492 18.14 -19.45 25.28
C PRO A 492 16.86 -19.64 26.10
N THR A 493 16.17 -18.58 26.49
CA THR A 493 14.92 -18.67 27.26
C THR A 493 13.83 -19.26 26.38
N ARG A 494 13.65 -18.74 25.16
CA ARG A 494 12.67 -19.27 24.20
C ARG A 494 13.04 -20.66 23.71
N LEU A 495 14.32 -20.93 23.47
CA LEU A 495 14.79 -22.27 23.11
C LEU A 495 14.50 -23.27 24.23
N SER A 496 14.81 -22.93 25.48
CA SER A 496 14.52 -23.79 26.64
C SER A 496 13.02 -24.00 26.81
N GLN A 497 12.18 -22.98 26.57
CA GLN A 497 10.73 -23.09 26.63
C GLN A 497 10.19 -24.07 25.58
N ILE A 498 10.67 -23.99 24.33
CA ILE A 498 10.29 -24.92 23.26
C ILE A 498 10.67 -26.36 23.65
N LEU A 499 11.91 -26.57 24.09
CA LEU A 499 12.41 -27.91 24.43
C LEU A 499 11.72 -28.49 25.66
N LEU A 500 11.50 -27.69 26.70
CA LEU A 500 10.77 -28.09 27.90
C LEU A 500 9.34 -28.52 27.54
N ASN A 501 8.61 -27.72 26.74
CA ASN A 501 7.26 -28.06 26.31
C ASN A 501 7.19 -29.37 25.51
N LEU A 502 8.17 -29.62 24.63
CA LEU A 502 8.21 -30.85 23.84
C LEU A 502 8.59 -32.08 24.69
N LEU A 503 9.58 -31.94 25.56
CA LEU A 503 10.06 -33.03 26.43
C LEU A 503 9.07 -33.37 27.55
N ASP A 504 8.44 -32.36 28.17
CA ASP A 504 7.38 -32.57 29.17
C ASP A 504 6.21 -33.33 28.55
N ASN A 505 5.78 -32.96 27.33
CA ASN A 505 4.78 -33.74 26.61
C ASN A 505 5.24 -35.17 26.33
N ALA A 506 6.49 -35.37 25.90
CA ALA A 506 7.04 -36.71 25.65
C ALA A 506 7.03 -37.59 26.92
N VAL A 507 7.48 -37.06 28.07
CA VAL A 507 7.45 -37.75 29.37
C VAL A 507 6.01 -37.99 29.82
N LYS A 508 5.10 -37.03 29.61
CA LYS A 508 3.70 -37.14 29.99
C LYS A 508 2.97 -38.23 29.23
N PHE A 509 3.17 -38.34 27.91
CA PHE A 509 2.43 -39.26 27.03
C PHE A 509 3.14 -40.61 26.78
N THR A 510 4.27 -40.84 27.44
CA THR A 510 4.97 -42.13 27.46
C THR A 510 4.81 -42.76 28.84
N ASP A 511 4.32 -44.01 28.86
CA ASP A 511 4.13 -44.77 30.11
C ASP A 511 5.30 -45.73 30.39
N ASP A 512 5.95 -46.25 29.34
CA ASP A 512 7.13 -47.12 29.40
C ASP A 512 7.97 -46.95 28.12
N GLY A 513 9.30 -47.10 28.23
CA GLY A 513 10.23 -46.98 27.10
C GLY A 513 11.15 -45.75 27.18
N LEU A 514 11.33 -45.06 26.05
CA LEU A 514 12.39 -44.07 25.83
C LEU A 514 11.84 -42.70 25.47
N VAL A 515 12.37 -41.66 26.12
CA VAL A 515 12.24 -40.25 25.71
C VAL A 515 13.64 -39.70 25.45
N SER A 516 13.84 -39.06 24.30
CA SER A 516 15.16 -38.56 23.91
C SER A 516 15.13 -37.19 23.23
N LEU A 517 16.18 -36.39 23.48
CA LEU A 517 16.52 -35.20 22.72
C LEU A 517 17.83 -35.46 21.97
N THR A 518 17.82 -35.26 20.66
CA THR A 518 19.03 -35.33 19.82
C THR A 518 19.25 -34.00 19.11
N ILE A 519 20.45 -33.43 19.26
CA ILE A 519 20.87 -32.20 18.59
C ILE A 519 21.93 -32.54 17.53
N LYS A 520 21.66 -32.21 16.25
CA LYS A 520 22.58 -32.48 15.13
C LYS A 520 22.94 -31.22 14.35
N PRO A 521 24.22 -31.00 13.98
CA PRO A 521 24.58 -29.93 13.06
C PRO A 521 24.22 -30.28 11.62
N MET A 522 23.46 -29.42 10.93
CA MET A 522 23.05 -29.60 9.53
C MET A 522 23.95 -28.84 8.55
N GLY A 523 24.55 -27.74 9.01
CA GLY A 523 25.49 -26.92 8.24
C GLY A 523 26.27 -25.99 9.16
N GLN A 524 27.54 -25.77 8.86
CA GLN A 524 28.40 -24.84 9.60
C GLN A 524 29.12 -23.93 8.61
N TRP A 525 29.02 -22.63 8.85
CA TRP A 525 29.69 -21.56 8.09
C TRP A 525 30.58 -20.76 9.03
N LEU A 526 31.37 -19.84 8.46
CA LEU A 526 32.40 -19.08 9.19
C LEU A 526 31.91 -18.46 10.52
N ASN A 527 30.69 -17.89 10.53
CA ASN A 527 30.12 -17.20 11.70
C ASN A 527 28.74 -17.75 12.14
N ARG A 528 28.26 -18.86 11.56
CA ARG A 528 26.92 -19.40 11.83
C ARG A 528 26.87 -20.92 11.79
N VAL A 529 25.95 -21.50 12.56
CA VAL A 529 25.67 -22.93 12.56
C VAL A 529 24.17 -23.18 12.51
N GLU A 530 23.74 -24.12 11.68
CA GLU A 530 22.37 -24.63 11.66
C GLU A 530 22.31 -25.91 12.50
N LEU A 531 21.46 -25.91 13.52
CA LEU A 531 21.25 -27.05 14.40
C LEU A 531 19.82 -27.58 14.23
N GLN A 532 19.69 -28.88 14.09
CA GLN A 532 18.42 -29.59 14.14
C GLN A 532 18.23 -30.20 15.53
N PHE A 533 17.11 -29.87 16.17
CA PHE A 533 16.67 -30.44 17.43
C PHE A 533 15.60 -31.48 17.14
N THR A 534 15.72 -32.66 17.72
CA THR A 534 14.75 -33.75 17.56
C THR A 534 14.39 -34.30 18.94
N VAL A 535 13.12 -34.16 19.33
CA VAL A 535 12.54 -34.79 20.52
C VAL A 535 11.75 -36.02 20.06
N ALA A 536 12.10 -37.19 20.57
CA ALA A 536 11.44 -38.44 20.22
C ALA A 536 11.00 -39.21 21.46
N ASP A 537 9.81 -39.80 21.38
CA ASP A 537 9.21 -40.62 22.42
C ASP A 537 8.73 -41.96 21.85
N THR A 538 8.55 -42.97 22.71
CA THR A 538 7.94 -44.27 22.37
C THR A 538 6.50 -44.39 22.87
N GLY A 539 5.82 -43.27 23.09
CA GLY A 539 4.49 -43.20 23.70
C GLY A 539 3.34 -43.58 22.77
N ILE A 540 2.15 -43.07 23.11
CA ILE A 540 0.87 -43.44 22.45
C ILE A 540 0.83 -43.09 20.95
N GLY A 541 1.67 -42.17 20.49
CA GLY A 541 1.66 -41.67 19.12
C GLY A 541 0.36 -40.97 18.72
N LEU A 542 0.30 -40.52 17.46
CA LEU A 542 -0.79 -39.70 16.91
C LEU A 542 -1.24 -40.23 15.55
N SER A 543 -2.55 -40.22 15.29
CA SER A 543 -3.11 -40.48 13.97
C SER A 543 -2.83 -39.34 13.00
N PHE A 544 -2.98 -39.60 11.70
CA PHE A 544 -2.77 -38.58 10.65
C PHE A 544 -3.71 -37.36 10.82
N LYS A 545 -4.97 -37.59 11.21
CA LYS A 545 -5.95 -36.52 11.46
C LYS A 545 -5.59 -35.67 12.69
N GLU A 546 -4.99 -36.27 13.71
CA GLU A 546 -4.55 -35.54 14.91
C GLU A 546 -3.30 -34.72 14.62
N GLN A 547 -2.38 -35.22 13.78
CA GLN A 547 -1.18 -34.50 13.38
C GLN A 547 -1.48 -33.20 12.60
N GLU A 548 -2.49 -33.20 11.72
CA GLU A 548 -2.90 -31.99 10.97
C GLU A 548 -3.41 -30.87 11.87
N ARG A 549 -4.03 -31.21 13.00
CA ARG A 549 -4.68 -30.26 13.91
C ARG A 549 -3.89 -30.00 15.19
N LEU A 550 -2.76 -30.67 15.36
CA LEU A 550 -1.97 -30.70 16.59
C LEU A 550 -1.51 -29.31 17.06
N PHE A 551 -1.26 -28.41 16.11
CA PHE A 551 -0.80 -27.06 16.38
C PHE A 551 -1.96 -26.03 16.49
N GLU A 552 -3.21 -26.44 16.30
CA GLU A 552 -4.38 -25.57 16.52
C GLU A 552 -4.49 -25.18 18.01
N PRO A 553 -4.74 -23.90 18.34
CA PRO A 553 -4.91 -23.48 19.73
C PRO A 553 -6.02 -24.27 20.44
N PHE A 554 -5.76 -24.69 21.68
CA PHE A 554 -6.67 -25.44 22.55
C PHE A 554 -7.04 -26.85 22.06
N PHE A 555 -6.40 -27.34 20.99
CA PHE A 555 -6.64 -28.69 20.52
C PHE A 555 -6.06 -29.72 21.49
N GLN A 556 -6.85 -30.74 21.84
CA GLN A 556 -6.46 -31.83 22.74
C GLN A 556 -6.86 -33.17 22.14
N VAL A 557 -5.92 -34.10 22.12
CA VAL A 557 -6.13 -35.46 21.63
C VAL A 557 -6.89 -36.27 22.70
N ASN A 558 -8.13 -36.66 22.41
CA ASN A 558 -9.07 -37.41 23.27
C ASN A 558 -9.52 -36.72 24.58
N SER A 559 -10.47 -35.79 24.50
CA SER A 559 -11.08 -35.11 25.65
C SER A 559 -11.98 -35.99 26.54
N SER A 560 -12.31 -37.22 26.12
CA SER A 560 -13.37 -38.05 26.73
C SER A 560 -12.90 -39.24 27.58
N THR A 561 -11.60 -39.58 27.61
CA THR A 561 -11.17 -40.83 28.26
C THR A 561 -9.81 -40.66 28.95
N SER A 562 -9.89 -40.41 30.26
CA SER A 562 -8.85 -40.39 31.29
C SER A 562 -8.59 -39.00 31.88
N ARG A 563 -8.86 -38.86 33.20
CA ARG A 563 -8.42 -37.69 33.99
C ARG A 563 -6.89 -37.59 34.11
N ARG A 564 -6.14 -38.51 33.47
CA ARG A 564 -4.70 -38.72 33.64
C ARG A 564 -3.85 -37.78 32.78
N TYR A 565 -4.40 -37.21 31.70
CA TYR A 565 -3.66 -36.40 30.72
C TYR A 565 -4.28 -35.03 30.45
N ARG A 566 -4.66 -34.28 31.50
CA ARG A 566 -5.22 -32.92 31.33
C ARG A 566 -4.08 -31.92 31.09
N GLY A 567 -4.19 -31.09 30.05
CA GLY A 567 -3.29 -29.97 29.75
C GLY A 567 -4.09 -28.82 29.14
N THR A 568 -3.45 -27.69 28.84
CA THR A 568 -4.11 -26.50 28.27
C THR A 568 -4.38 -26.64 26.77
N GLY A 569 -3.58 -27.47 26.08
CA GLY A 569 -3.57 -27.55 24.62
C GLY A 569 -2.91 -26.33 23.96
N LEU A 570 -2.16 -25.52 24.72
CA LEU A 570 -1.48 -24.33 24.20
C LEU A 570 0.03 -24.54 24.00
N GLY A 571 0.67 -25.42 24.77
CA GLY A 571 2.13 -25.60 24.74
C GLY A 571 2.71 -25.94 23.36
N LEU A 572 2.03 -26.78 22.57
CA LEU A 572 2.47 -27.13 21.21
C LEU A 572 2.24 -25.99 20.21
N THR A 573 1.14 -25.24 20.34
CA THR A 573 0.88 -24.03 19.56
C THR A 573 1.92 -22.96 19.83
N ILE A 574 2.25 -22.72 21.10
CA ILE A 574 3.30 -21.77 21.52
C ILE A 574 4.65 -22.21 20.95
N SER A 575 5.03 -23.49 21.08
CA SER A 575 6.28 -24.00 20.52
C SER A 575 6.34 -23.85 18.99
N TYR A 576 5.23 -24.11 18.29
CA TYR A 576 5.13 -23.92 16.83
C TYR A 576 5.35 -22.46 16.43
N ASP A 577 4.66 -21.53 17.11
CA ASP A 577 4.78 -20.11 16.83
C ASP A 577 6.17 -19.56 17.19
N LEU A 578 6.75 -19.97 18.32
CA LEU A 578 8.10 -19.56 18.74
C LEU A 578 9.17 -20.03 17.74
N VAL A 579 9.11 -21.28 17.29
CA VAL A 579 10.05 -21.80 16.28
C VAL A 579 9.95 -20.99 14.98
N LYS A 580 8.73 -20.66 14.54
CA LYS A 580 8.51 -19.83 13.36
C LYS A 580 9.07 -18.42 13.51
N HIS A 581 8.93 -17.81 14.69
CA HIS A 581 9.49 -16.49 15.01
C HIS A 581 11.02 -16.49 15.07
N LEU A 582 11.63 -17.59 15.54
CA LEU A 582 13.08 -17.79 15.51
C LEU A 582 13.62 -18.16 14.11
N GLY A 583 12.75 -18.18 13.09
CA GLY A 583 13.13 -18.43 11.69
C GLY A 583 13.21 -19.91 11.29
N GLY A 584 12.67 -20.81 12.12
CA GLY A 584 12.59 -22.25 11.84
C GLY A 584 11.18 -22.73 11.47
N GLU A 585 11.04 -24.04 11.32
CA GLU A 585 9.75 -24.72 11.14
C GLU A 585 9.69 -25.95 12.05
N LEU A 586 8.64 -26.07 12.87
CA LEU A 586 8.39 -27.22 13.73
C LEU A 586 7.53 -28.25 13.00
N GLN A 587 8.03 -29.48 12.91
CA GLN A 587 7.38 -30.59 12.22
C GLN A 587 7.24 -31.79 13.14
N VAL A 588 6.26 -32.64 12.86
CA VAL A 588 5.98 -33.88 13.61
C VAL A 588 5.92 -35.08 12.67
N ARG A 589 6.46 -36.21 13.13
CA ARG A 589 6.26 -37.53 12.55
C ARG A 589 5.83 -38.48 13.65
N SER A 590 4.62 -39.02 13.54
CA SER A 590 4.09 -39.90 14.57
C SER A 590 3.27 -41.03 13.96
N LYS A 591 3.19 -42.15 14.67
CA LYS A 591 2.33 -43.29 14.34
C LYS A 591 1.69 -43.80 15.63
N PRO A 592 0.39 -44.14 15.63
CA PRO A 592 -0.26 -44.69 16.82
C PRO A 592 0.49 -45.90 17.38
N SER A 593 0.73 -45.88 18.68
CA SER A 593 1.44 -46.90 19.47
C SER A 593 2.91 -47.15 19.07
N GLN A 594 3.52 -46.25 18.29
CA GLN A 594 4.95 -46.29 17.95
C GLN A 594 5.69 -45.01 18.39
N GLY A 595 5.01 -44.14 19.16
CA GLY A 595 5.56 -42.87 19.61
C GLY A 595 5.54 -41.74 18.58
N SER A 596 6.11 -40.59 18.97
CA SER A 596 6.18 -39.38 18.16
C SER A 596 7.60 -38.83 18.07
N SER A 597 7.88 -38.12 16.98
CA SER A 597 9.13 -37.41 16.78
C SER A 597 8.85 -35.99 16.30
N PHE A 598 9.17 -35.02 17.15
CA PHE A 598 9.08 -33.59 16.86
C PHE A 598 10.46 -33.07 16.51
N PHE A 599 10.58 -32.31 15.43
CA PHE A 599 11.86 -31.77 15.01
C PHE A 599 11.73 -30.39 14.39
N PHE A 600 12.75 -29.57 14.62
CA PHE A 600 12.85 -28.22 14.08
C PHE A 600 14.32 -27.85 13.86
N LYS A 601 14.55 -26.83 13.02
CA LYS A 601 15.88 -26.33 12.67
C LYS A 601 15.98 -24.86 13.01
N LEU A 602 17.10 -24.46 13.63
CA LEU A 602 17.40 -23.07 13.94
C LEU A 602 18.83 -22.72 13.54
N MET A 603 19.02 -21.47 13.14
CA MET A 603 20.31 -20.90 12.77
C MET A 603 20.82 -20.02 13.91
N PHE A 604 22.03 -20.31 14.41
CA PHE A 604 22.69 -19.53 15.46
C PHE A 604 23.95 -18.87 14.92
N ALA A 605 24.26 -17.68 15.40
CA ALA A 605 25.57 -17.07 15.18
C ALA A 605 26.56 -17.59 16.23
N LEU A 606 27.83 -17.76 15.86
CA LEU A 606 28.89 -18.11 16.79
C LEU A 606 29.33 -16.84 17.54
N ALA A 607 29.44 -16.88 18.86
CA ALA A 607 30.00 -15.77 19.62
C ALA A 607 31.52 -15.74 19.42
N GLU A 608 32.11 -14.56 19.20
CA GLU A 608 33.58 -14.41 19.29
C GLU A 608 34.03 -14.81 20.71
N GLN A 609 35.11 -15.60 20.78
CA GLN A 609 35.67 -16.07 22.05
C GLN A 609 36.21 -14.90 22.87
N GLN A 610 35.35 -14.26 23.66
CA GLN A 610 35.78 -13.58 24.86
C GLN A 610 35.69 -14.57 26.03
N PRO A 611 36.72 -14.67 26.88
CA PRO A 611 36.69 -15.55 28.03
C PRO A 611 35.58 -15.08 28.97
N ILE A 612 34.50 -15.87 29.05
CA ILE A 612 33.51 -15.74 30.11
C ILE A 612 34.23 -16.16 31.38
N ASN A 613 34.58 -15.17 32.22
CA ASN A 613 34.98 -15.42 33.60
C ASN A 613 33.77 -15.98 34.35
N SER A 614 33.58 -17.29 34.28
CA SER A 614 32.66 -18.04 35.13
C SER A 614 33.19 -17.99 36.57
N PHE A 615 32.78 -16.98 37.33
CA PHE A 615 32.93 -17.00 38.79
C PHE A 615 31.90 -17.95 39.39
N THR A 616 32.18 -19.25 39.38
CA THR A 616 31.54 -20.22 40.27
C THR A 616 32.40 -20.36 41.52
N GLN A 617 32.12 -19.54 42.53
CA GLN A 617 32.59 -19.77 43.90
C GLN A 617 31.47 -20.47 44.70
N PRO A 618 31.80 -21.48 45.52
CA PRO A 618 30.80 -22.23 46.28
C PRO A 618 30.19 -21.40 47.41
N PHE A 619 28.87 -21.53 47.57
CA PHE A 619 28.05 -20.87 48.58
C PHE A 619 28.53 -21.23 49.99
N THR A 620 29.12 -20.26 50.68
CA THR A 620 29.23 -20.22 52.14
C THR A 620 27.95 -19.61 52.70
N VAL A 621 27.43 -20.15 53.82
CA VAL A 621 26.28 -19.61 54.55
C VAL A 621 26.60 -18.17 54.95
N ARG A 622 25.97 -17.21 54.27
CA ARG A 622 26.27 -15.77 54.40
C ARG A 622 25.36 -15.14 55.45
N ASN A 623 25.96 -14.42 56.40
CA ASN A 623 25.25 -13.78 57.50
C ASN A 623 24.89 -12.33 57.14
N TYR A 624 23.60 -12.06 56.85
CA TYR A 624 23.09 -10.72 56.55
C TYR A 624 22.51 -9.98 57.77
N GLN A 625 22.61 -10.55 58.99
CA GLN A 625 21.90 -10.11 60.21
C GLN A 625 22.17 -8.66 60.65
N GLU A 626 23.25 -8.03 60.17
CA GLU A 626 23.60 -6.65 60.49
C GLU A 626 23.29 -5.64 59.37
N LYS A 627 22.85 -6.10 58.20
CA LYS A 627 22.58 -5.23 57.05
C LYS A 627 21.17 -4.64 57.10
N ARG A 628 21.07 -3.35 56.77
CA ARG A 628 19.81 -2.60 56.69
C ARG A 628 19.46 -2.26 55.25
N VAL A 629 18.27 -2.67 54.82
CA VAL A 629 17.76 -2.43 53.47
C VAL A 629 16.49 -1.59 53.53
N LEU A 630 16.41 -0.60 52.64
CA LEU A 630 15.19 0.18 52.44
C LEU A 630 14.46 -0.38 51.22
N LEU A 631 13.20 -0.79 51.40
CA LEU A 631 12.31 -1.18 50.31
C LEU A 631 11.29 -0.07 50.07
N VAL A 632 11.29 0.49 48.86
CA VAL A 632 10.42 1.59 48.43
C VAL A 632 9.47 1.07 47.36
N ASP A 633 8.17 1.07 47.64
CA ASP A 633 7.11 0.63 46.74
C ASP A 633 5.80 1.30 47.19
N ASP A 634 4.94 1.75 46.28
CA ASP A 634 3.67 2.41 46.63
C ASP A 634 2.55 1.40 46.94
N ASP A 635 2.70 0.14 46.52
CA ASP A 635 1.73 -0.91 46.82
C ASP A 635 2.05 -1.59 48.16
N SER A 636 1.11 -1.43 49.10
CA SER A 636 1.17 -2.07 50.42
C SER A 636 1.35 -3.60 50.39
N LEU A 637 0.85 -4.29 49.36
CA LEU A 637 1.05 -5.73 49.18
C LEU A 637 2.49 -6.05 48.75
N ASN A 638 3.04 -5.30 47.80
CA ASN A 638 4.44 -5.47 47.38
C ASN A 638 5.41 -5.19 48.53
N GLN A 639 5.14 -4.15 49.31
CA GLN A 639 5.90 -3.86 50.53
C GLN A 639 5.87 -5.03 51.51
N PHE A 640 4.68 -5.57 51.79
CA PHE A 640 4.51 -6.69 52.69
C PHE A 640 5.31 -7.90 52.20
N PHE A 641 5.12 -8.32 50.94
CA PHE A 641 5.83 -9.47 50.39
C PHE A 641 7.34 -9.28 50.31
N GLY A 642 7.80 -8.13 49.82
CA GLY A 642 9.23 -7.83 49.73
C GLY A 642 9.88 -7.80 51.12
N LYS A 643 9.22 -7.22 52.12
CA LYS A 643 9.69 -7.23 53.51
C LYS A 643 9.81 -8.65 54.06
N GLU A 644 8.77 -9.47 53.90
CA GLU A 644 8.78 -10.83 54.45
C GLU A 644 9.87 -11.69 53.78
N LEU A 645 10.03 -11.61 52.46
CA LEU A 645 11.10 -12.32 51.73
C LEU A 645 12.50 -11.89 52.18
N LEU A 646 12.75 -10.59 52.31
CA LEU A 646 14.02 -10.05 52.79
C LEU A 646 14.29 -10.38 54.27
N THR A 647 13.23 -10.47 55.09
CA THR A 647 13.33 -10.88 56.50
C THR A 647 13.68 -12.36 56.63
N VAL A 648 13.12 -13.23 55.78
CA VAL A 648 13.50 -14.65 55.68
C VAL A 648 14.98 -14.81 55.34
N LEU A 649 15.52 -13.93 54.49
CA LEU A 649 16.96 -13.87 54.15
C LEU A 649 17.84 -13.26 55.27
N GLY A 650 17.24 -12.87 56.41
CA GLY A 650 17.96 -12.42 57.60
C GLY A 650 18.39 -10.95 57.56
N VAL A 651 17.79 -10.12 56.72
CA VAL A 651 18.11 -8.69 56.58
C VAL A 651 17.14 -7.83 57.41
N LYS A 652 17.59 -6.70 57.95
CA LYS A 652 16.69 -5.70 58.57
C LYS A 652 16.10 -4.81 57.48
N VAL A 653 14.77 -4.78 57.36
CA VAL A 653 14.07 -4.07 56.28
C VAL A 653 13.21 -2.95 56.83
N ASP A 654 13.41 -1.74 56.32
CA ASP A 654 12.48 -0.63 56.51
C ASP A 654 11.69 -0.38 55.22
N LEU A 655 10.43 0.01 55.36
CA LEU A 655 9.51 0.28 54.25
C LEU A 655 9.34 1.78 54.01
N ALA A 656 9.22 2.20 52.76
CA ALA A 656 8.77 3.54 52.37
C ALA A 656 7.68 3.43 51.31
N GLU A 657 6.57 4.15 51.52
CA GLU A 657 5.37 4.13 50.65
C GLU A 657 5.42 5.10 49.48
N SER A 658 6.47 5.92 49.38
CA SER A 658 6.68 6.83 48.27
C SER A 658 8.14 7.27 48.21
N GLY A 659 8.53 7.84 47.08
CA GLY A 659 9.84 8.49 46.94
C GLY A 659 10.09 9.57 48.00
N ALA A 660 9.07 10.34 48.38
CA ALA A 660 9.19 11.37 49.40
C ALA A 660 9.50 10.79 50.79
N VAL A 661 8.82 9.70 51.17
CA VAL A 661 9.08 9.00 52.43
C VAL A 661 10.46 8.35 52.41
N ALA A 662 10.90 7.81 51.26
CA ALA A 662 12.25 7.27 51.10
C ALA A 662 13.33 8.32 51.35
N LEU A 663 13.18 9.53 50.82
CA LEU A 663 14.10 10.65 51.05
C LEU A 663 14.17 11.06 52.53
N ILE A 664 13.04 11.07 53.24
CA ILE A 664 13.02 11.37 54.70
C ILE A 664 13.79 10.29 55.45
N LYS A 665 13.52 9.01 55.18
CA LYS A 665 14.19 7.90 55.86
C LYS A 665 15.69 7.85 55.59
N LEU A 666 16.12 8.16 54.37
CA LEU A 666 17.52 8.24 53.98
C LEU A 666 18.28 9.40 54.66
N LYS A 667 17.57 10.45 55.11
CA LYS A 667 18.16 11.53 55.93
C LYS A 667 18.34 11.13 57.39
N GLU A 668 17.44 10.30 57.91
CA GLU A 668 17.39 9.92 59.32
C GLU A 668 18.22 8.68 59.65
N THR A 669 18.34 7.74 58.69
CA THR A 669 18.95 6.43 58.90
C THR A 669 19.85 6.06 57.72
N SER A 670 21.03 5.50 58.02
CA SER A 670 21.92 4.91 57.00
C SER A 670 21.46 3.51 56.62
N TYR A 671 21.41 3.24 55.32
CA TYR A 671 21.06 1.96 54.72
C TYR A 671 22.26 1.41 53.93
N ASP A 672 22.35 0.09 53.81
CA ASP A 672 23.38 -0.57 53.01
C ASP A 672 22.95 -0.81 51.55
N LEU A 673 21.65 -0.83 51.28
CA LEU A 673 21.06 -1.04 49.94
C LEU A 673 19.62 -0.52 49.92
N VAL A 674 19.20 0.01 48.77
CA VAL A 674 17.80 0.42 48.51
C VAL A 674 17.24 -0.40 47.35
N PHE A 675 16.09 -1.02 47.55
CA PHE A 675 15.24 -1.49 46.46
C PHE A 675 14.19 -0.41 46.17
N MET A 676 14.18 0.10 44.94
CA MET A 676 13.41 1.28 44.55
C MET A 676 12.42 0.92 43.44
N ASP A 677 11.12 0.97 43.71
CA ASP A 677 10.13 0.93 42.65
C ASP A 677 10.28 2.10 41.68
N VAL A 678 10.32 1.79 40.40
CA VAL A 678 10.44 2.78 39.34
C VAL A 678 9.11 3.50 39.09
N SER A 679 7.99 2.80 39.24
CA SER A 679 6.66 3.30 38.83
C SER A 679 5.81 3.70 40.03
N MET A 680 6.22 4.74 40.75
CA MET A 680 5.46 5.31 41.87
C MET A 680 4.76 6.62 41.47
N PRO A 681 3.56 6.92 42.04
CA PRO A 681 2.87 8.19 41.85
C PRO A 681 3.62 9.36 42.51
N ASP A 682 3.37 10.56 41.98
CA ASP A 682 3.96 11.86 42.36
C ASP A 682 5.47 11.97 42.14
N LEU A 683 6.27 11.25 42.93
CA LEU A 683 7.72 11.21 42.83
C LEU A 683 8.18 9.81 42.43
N ASP A 684 8.45 9.65 41.14
CA ASP A 684 8.82 8.35 40.58
C ASP A 684 10.21 7.88 41.04
N GLY A 685 10.54 6.61 40.84
CA GLY A 685 11.80 6.04 41.31
C GLY A 685 13.04 6.65 40.65
N TYR A 686 12.92 7.14 39.41
CA TYR A 686 14.01 7.79 38.69
C TYR A 686 14.33 9.16 39.31
N GLN A 687 13.31 9.99 39.51
CA GLN A 687 13.40 11.30 40.15
C GLN A 687 13.87 11.16 41.59
N THR A 688 13.33 10.19 42.33
CA THR A 688 13.77 9.89 43.70
C THR A 688 15.26 9.55 43.72
N THR A 689 15.73 8.71 42.79
CA THR A 689 17.15 8.35 42.72
C THR A 689 18.02 9.56 42.39
N GLN A 690 17.60 10.41 41.45
CA GLN A 690 18.33 11.66 41.15
C GLN A 690 18.44 12.57 42.38
N LEU A 691 17.37 12.70 43.16
CA LEU A 691 17.38 13.48 44.41
C LEU A 691 18.30 12.84 45.47
N ILE A 692 18.33 11.51 45.58
CA ILE A 692 19.27 10.82 46.48
C ILE A 692 20.73 11.10 46.08
N ARG A 693 21.03 11.11 44.77
CA ARG A 693 22.39 11.38 44.27
C ARG A 693 22.79 12.85 44.39
N HIS A 694 21.89 13.78 44.11
CA HIS A 694 22.20 15.21 44.02
C HIS A 694 21.96 16.00 45.32
N GLU A 695 20.91 15.69 46.07
CA GLU A 695 20.56 16.45 47.28
C GLU A 695 21.06 15.79 48.58
N LEU A 696 21.06 14.45 48.64
CA LEU A 696 21.57 13.71 49.80
C LEU A 696 23.06 13.36 49.67
N GLU A 697 23.65 13.57 48.50
CA GLU A 697 25.05 13.25 48.18
C GLU A 697 25.44 11.78 48.46
N LEU A 698 24.45 10.87 48.48
CA LEU A 698 24.66 9.44 48.73
C LEU A 698 25.06 8.72 47.44
N THR A 699 26.23 9.03 46.87
CA THR A 699 26.68 8.48 45.58
C THR A 699 27.03 6.99 45.62
N GLU A 700 27.55 6.52 46.76
CA GLU A 700 28.04 5.15 46.95
C GLU A 700 26.94 4.17 47.41
N LEU A 701 25.75 4.67 47.77
CA LEU A 701 24.65 3.82 48.22
C LEU A 701 24.10 3.01 47.04
N PRO A 702 24.15 1.66 47.08
CA PRO A 702 23.56 0.84 46.03
C PRO A 702 22.04 1.03 45.97
N ILE A 703 21.53 1.36 44.78
CA ILE A 703 20.08 1.45 44.49
C ILE A 703 19.77 0.46 43.37
N VAL A 704 18.91 -0.51 43.67
CA VAL A 704 18.43 -1.52 42.72
C VAL A 704 17.00 -1.20 42.34
N ALA A 705 16.76 -0.97 41.05
CA ALA A 705 15.45 -0.65 40.49
C ALA A 705 14.52 -1.87 40.56
N LEU A 706 13.27 -1.70 40.97
CA LEU A 706 12.21 -2.69 40.83
C LEU A 706 11.32 -2.28 39.65
N THR A 707 11.32 -3.04 38.56
CA THR A 707 10.59 -2.65 37.33
C THR A 707 9.46 -3.61 37.00
N ALA A 708 8.31 -3.12 36.53
CA ALA A 708 7.21 -3.98 36.09
C ALA A 708 7.45 -4.62 34.70
N HIS A 709 8.43 -4.11 33.92
CA HIS A 709 8.68 -4.51 32.54
C HIS A 709 10.17 -4.78 32.29
N ALA A 710 10.52 -5.99 31.84
CA ALA A 710 11.87 -6.33 31.38
C ALA A 710 12.10 -5.95 29.90
N ILE A 711 11.61 -4.78 29.47
CA ILE A 711 11.70 -4.29 28.08
C ILE A 711 13.04 -3.57 27.86
N SER A 712 13.65 -3.81 26.69
CA SER A 712 14.88 -3.13 26.25
C SER A 712 14.70 -1.61 26.23
N GLY A 713 15.50 -0.90 27.02
CA GLY A 713 15.48 0.57 27.17
C GLY A 713 15.23 1.07 28.59
N GLU A 714 14.57 0.29 29.45
CA GLU A 714 14.44 0.66 30.89
C GLU A 714 15.77 0.55 31.63
N HIS A 715 16.63 -0.39 31.23
CA HIS A 715 17.97 -0.55 31.79
C HIS A 715 18.83 0.71 31.60
N GLU A 716 18.84 1.29 30.39
CA GLU A 716 19.57 2.52 30.09
C GLU A 716 19.03 3.71 30.88
N ARG A 717 17.71 3.78 31.08
CA ARG A 717 17.07 4.83 31.88
C ARG A 717 17.38 4.70 33.38
N CYS A 718 17.42 3.48 33.92
CA CYS A 718 17.78 3.23 35.31
C CYS A 718 19.23 3.67 35.60
N LEU A 719 20.16 3.26 34.73
CA LEU A 719 21.57 3.65 34.85
C LEU A 719 21.76 5.17 34.68
N ALA A 720 21.08 5.79 33.70
CA ALA A 720 21.15 7.23 33.48
C ALA A 720 20.59 8.04 34.67
N ALA A 721 19.63 7.50 35.41
CA ALA A 721 19.09 8.11 36.62
C ALA A 721 20.02 7.97 37.85
N GLY A 722 21.06 7.13 37.77
CA GLY A 722 22.03 6.90 38.85
C GLY A 722 21.75 5.65 39.70
N MET A 723 20.90 4.72 39.24
CA MET A 723 20.69 3.40 39.85
C MET A 723 21.84 2.45 39.47
N ASN A 724 22.08 1.44 40.30
CA ASN A 724 23.23 0.53 40.17
C ASN A 724 22.88 -0.80 39.50
N ASP A 725 21.66 -1.28 39.70
CA ASP A 725 21.17 -2.54 39.11
C ASP A 725 19.65 -2.50 38.98
N TYR A 726 19.05 -3.56 38.45
CA TYR A 726 17.60 -3.70 38.34
C TYR A 726 17.14 -5.12 38.59
N LEU A 727 15.89 -5.25 39.03
CA LEU A 727 15.21 -6.49 39.31
C LEU A 727 13.76 -6.38 38.82
N ALA A 728 13.36 -7.29 37.93
CA ALA A 728 12.01 -7.29 37.39
C ALA A 728 11.01 -7.81 38.43
N LYS A 729 9.89 -7.10 38.59
CA LYS A 729 8.73 -7.55 39.35
C LYS A 729 7.88 -8.47 38.46
N PRO A 730 7.41 -9.60 38.99
CA PRO A 730 7.62 -10.13 40.35
C PRO A 730 8.96 -10.87 40.48
N PHE A 731 9.62 -10.71 41.63
CA PHE A 731 10.92 -11.32 41.94
C PHE A 731 10.81 -12.50 42.91
N SER A 732 11.69 -13.47 42.73
CA SER A 732 11.84 -14.67 43.57
C SER A 732 12.81 -14.44 44.73
N ILE A 733 12.78 -15.35 45.72
CA ILE A 733 13.70 -15.30 46.86
C ILE A 733 15.17 -15.47 46.41
N GLN A 734 15.42 -16.29 45.37
CA GLN A 734 16.75 -16.51 44.81
C GLN A 734 17.31 -15.26 44.10
N GLU A 735 16.45 -14.52 43.40
CA GLU A 735 16.86 -13.28 42.74
C GLU A 735 17.19 -12.18 43.76
N LEU A 736 16.38 -12.06 44.82
CA LEU A 736 16.68 -11.19 45.95
C LEU A 736 17.99 -11.58 46.63
N GLU A 737 18.20 -12.87 46.92
CA GLU A 737 19.44 -13.37 47.51
C GLU A 737 20.65 -13.06 46.63
N THR A 738 20.52 -13.16 45.30
CA THR A 738 21.57 -12.81 44.34
C THR A 738 21.91 -11.32 44.41
N MET A 739 20.91 -10.44 44.50
CA MET A 739 21.12 -8.99 44.62
C MET A 739 21.76 -8.62 45.96
N LEU A 740 21.31 -9.21 47.06
CA LEU A 740 21.92 -9.01 48.38
C LEU A 740 23.38 -9.49 48.38
N THR A 741 23.63 -10.66 47.80
CA THR A 741 24.98 -11.25 47.67
C THR A 741 25.91 -10.33 46.88
N ARG A 742 25.43 -9.73 45.79
CA ARG A 742 26.22 -8.86 44.90
C ARG A 742 26.56 -7.53 45.56
N TRP A 743 25.59 -6.90 46.24
CA TRP A 743 25.71 -5.51 46.68
C TRP A 743 26.05 -5.35 48.16
N LEU A 744 25.75 -6.34 49.02
CA LEU A 744 26.00 -6.26 50.47
C LEU A 744 27.26 -6.99 50.93
N ILE A 745 27.81 -7.88 50.11
CA ILE A 745 29.02 -8.64 50.43
C ILE A 745 30.16 -8.13 49.57
N LYS A 746 31.05 -7.35 50.18
CA LYS A 746 32.35 -7.05 49.58
C LYS A 746 33.15 -8.35 49.51
N ASN A 747 33.60 -8.72 48.31
CA ASN A 747 34.75 -9.60 48.20
C ASN A 747 35.93 -8.80 48.77
N ASP A 748 36.34 -9.10 50.00
CA ASP A 748 37.65 -8.68 50.48
C ASP A 748 38.68 -9.35 49.58
N ASN A 749 39.30 -8.55 48.70
CA ASN A 749 40.51 -8.93 47.98
C ASN A 749 41.71 -8.88 48.92
#